data_AF-A0A0Q4FGH2-F1
#
_entry.id   AF-A0A0Q4FGH2-F1
#
_cell.length_a   1.000
_cell.length_b   1.000
_cell.length_c   1.000
_cell.angle_alpha   90.00
_cell.angle_beta   90.00
_cell.angle_gamma   90.00
#
_symmetry.space_group_name_H-M   'P 1'
#
loop_
_entity.id
_entity.type
_entity.pdbx_description
1 polymer ?
#
loop_
_entity_poly.entity_id
_entity_poly.type
_entity_poly.pdbx_seq_one_letter_code
_entity_poly.pdbx_strand_id
1 'polypeptide(L)'
;MAREVTYQSQVNPAQPAGLPQAGAGAFGAAIGGALGDVGGALARADQLDRQNRADSEASTAALKMAEAQLKVSQQRDAARANPLPGAAGHAEVMAGDFDAAMQGIADGVTDRRVQRSVAEQIAARRAAFVGGENMWATAKAVEMNVENLRQTGEQWSAFALTSADPNAASIAHRAIDDMVDGQQNIGEFREPVRRELHQRVASGDIQRKQDQSPKALIAAIDAGAYNDLFDGTQLARFRDGAQVEINRAAAAARAEAAAQKALRREQLATLRAQLEAGAGTPQDWEKYGEGVAAIGDTSQAVTARARAAEMRAAAQWKGASLQVMDERVSALTAKRDRTGLSTQEAAELKGITRERSEAVTRLNGQGGALSQYLYATGKTLERLNPDDAGAMQRRAQLAAAAASMYNRGTVEPITETELPMFRDMFAAGPAGKLRALETIRRFGDARAVAGAARQVAGSDDGDFRIAVMLPPQVARDVLLGPDKLKTQPGVLNAKEAARVLSTYYGSAVRQVGGGYDADVLKAATQFYASRMIDGGETTWDPGRFAEAIETVLGRTRSANGTIRGGVARTQQGLVIVPPDRTPETLMQTFARAGEPDYRAAAGGRAPRWGDGSAMTRGQLRTLLPTYRGNGRYGFRGRDGRLIPNDQGGVYEVDIYKLPAR
;
A
#
# COMPACT_ATOMS: atom_id res chain seq x y z
N MET A 1 44.20 -102.19 11.88
CA MET A 1 45.61 -102.63 11.98
C MET A 1 46.30 -102.22 10.69
N ALA A 2 47.30 -101.35 10.76
CA ALA A 2 48.73 -101.68 10.55
C ALA A 2 49.13 -101.39 9.09
N ARG A 3 49.96 -100.35 8.89
CA ARG A 3 51.43 -100.38 8.71
C ARG A 3 51.84 -100.51 7.24
N GLU A 4 52.60 -99.51 6.77
CA GLU A 4 53.59 -99.66 5.70
C GLU A 4 54.55 -100.80 6.01
N VAL A 5 54.90 -101.62 5.00
CA VAL A 5 56.28 -102.08 4.70
C VAL A 5 56.31 -102.45 3.19
N THR A 6 56.94 -101.74 2.25
CA THR A 6 58.36 -101.66 1.82
C THR A 6 59.02 -102.91 1.17
N TYR A 7 59.86 -102.63 0.15
CA TYR A 7 61.11 -103.30 -0.32
C TYR A 7 61.15 -104.32 -1.49
N GLN A 8 61.76 -103.84 -2.61
CA GLN A 8 62.88 -104.35 -3.45
C GLN A 8 62.95 -105.79 -4.00
N SER A 9 63.43 -105.94 -5.25
CA SER A 9 64.82 -106.37 -5.53
C SER A 9 65.22 -106.19 -7.01
N GLN A 10 66.51 -105.88 -7.23
CA GLN A 10 67.20 -105.87 -8.52
C GLN A 10 67.83 -107.25 -8.82
N VAL A 11 67.87 -107.59 -10.10
CA VAL A 11 68.45 -108.80 -10.69
C VAL A 11 69.88 -108.51 -11.17
N ASN A 12 70.82 -109.46 -11.00
CA ASN A 12 71.81 -109.95 -12.01
C ASN A 12 73.00 -110.72 -11.33
N PRO A 13 73.88 -111.46 -12.06
CA PRO A 13 73.60 -112.74 -12.74
C PRO A 13 74.77 -113.81 -12.66
N ALA A 14 74.43 -115.07 -12.93
CA ALA A 14 75.10 -116.14 -13.71
C ALA A 14 76.56 -116.69 -13.51
N GLN A 15 76.61 -118.04 -13.65
CA GLN A 15 77.61 -118.98 -14.24
C GLN A 15 78.75 -119.59 -13.38
N PRO A 16 79.30 -120.81 -13.71
CA PRO A 16 79.31 -121.49 -15.03
C PRO A 16 78.94 -123.00 -15.10
N ALA A 17 78.85 -123.46 -16.35
CA ALA A 17 78.52 -124.80 -16.84
C ALA A 17 79.70 -125.79 -16.82
N GLY A 18 79.39 -127.09 -16.70
CA GLY A 18 80.31 -128.21 -16.91
C GLY A 18 80.17 -128.85 -18.30
N LEU A 19 81.30 -128.89 -19.00
CA LEU A 19 81.76 -129.69 -20.15
C LEU A 19 80.78 -130.21 -21.24
N PRO A 20 80.99 -129.79 -22.50
CA PRO A 20 80.36 -130.36 -23.70
C PRO A 20 81.18 -131.53 -24.28
N GLN A 21 80.52 -132.59 -24.76
CA GLN A 21 81.14 -133.57 -25.65
C GLN A 21 81.37 -132.93 -27.03
N ALA A 22 82.64 -132.80 -27.44
CA ALA A 22 83.05 -132.07 -28.63
C ALA A 22 83.36 -133.01 -29.81
N GLY A 23 82.79 -132.69 -30.98
CA GLY A 23 83.25 -133.13 -32.30
C GLY A 23 83.80 -131.94 -33.09
N ALA A 24 84.70 -132.20 -34.03
CA ALA A 24 85.65 -131.27 -34.69
C ALA A 24 85.10 -130.05 -35.48
N GLY A 25 83.80 -129.71 -35.41
CA GLY A 25 83.20 -128.58 -36.15
C GLY A 25 83.39 -127.19 -35.55
N ALA A 26 84.02 -127.05 -34.37
CA ALA A 26 83.93 -125.84 -33.55
C ALA A 26 84.87 -124.68 -33.93
N PHE A 27 85.92 -124.90 -34.73
CA PHE A 27 86.92 -123.86 -34.97
C PHE A 27 86.44 -122.74 -35.93
N GLY A 28 85.59 -123.06 -36.92
CA GLY A 28 85.10 -122.07 -37.90
C GLY A 28 84.01 -121.12 -37.35
N ALA A 29 83.25 -121.55 -36.34
CA ALA A 29 82.15 -120.77 -35.77
C ALA A 29 82.62 -119.57 -34.93
N ALA A 30 83.80 -119.67 -34.32
CA ALA A 30 84.32 -118.65 -33.40
C ALA A 30 84.66 -117.32 -34.11
N ILE A 31 85.11 -117.34 -35.36
CA ILE A 31 85.47 -116.13 -36.12
C ILE A 31 84.21 -115.41 -36.64
N GLY A 32 83.19 -116.15 -37.06
CA GLY A 32 81.90 -115.58 -37.49
C GLY A 32 81.14 -114.90 -36.35
N GLY A 33 81.23 -115.45 -35.12
CA GLY A 33 80.64 -114.85 -33.92
C GLY A 33 81.23 -113.47 -33.58
N ALA A 34 82.56 -113.34 -33.61
CA ALA A 34 83.23 -112.08 -33.27
C ALA A 34 82.91 -110.93 -34.25
N LEU A 35 82.73 -111.22 -35.55
CA LEU A 35 82.30 -110.22 -36.55
C LEU A 35 80.82 -109.84 -36.41
N GLY A 36 79.96 -110.81 -36.06
CA GLY A 36 78.54 -110.58 -35.77
C GLY A 36 78.32 -109.69 -34.53
N ASP A 37 79.12 -109.87 -33.50
CA ASP A 37 79.04 -109.06 -32.27
C ASP A 37 79.48 -107.60 -32.51
N VAL A 38 80.47 -107.35 -33.37
CA VAL A 38 80.87 -105.99 -33.79
C VAL A 38 79.80 -105.34 -34.67
N GLY A 39 79.21 -106.07 -35.62
CA GLY A 39 78.10 -105.58 -36.45
C GLY A 39 76.85 -105.24 -35.63
N GLY A 40 76.52 -106.08 -34.63
CA GLY A 40 75.43 -105.83 -33.68
C GLY A 40 75.71 -104.68 -32.70
N ALA A 41 76.98 -104.44 -32.34
CA ALA A 41 77.36 -103.27 -31.55
C ALA A 41 77.26 -101.96 -32.35
N LEU A 42 77.68 -101.95 -33.63
CA LEU A 42 77.55 -100.81 -34.53
C LEU A 42 76.08 -100.47 -34.84
N ALA A 43 75.24 -101.47 -35.12
CA ALA A 43 73.81 -101.25 -35.36
C ALA A 43 73.09 -100.68 -34.11
N ARG A 44 73.50 -101.10 -32.91
CA ARG A 44 73.00 -100.54 -31.64
C ARG A 44 73.50 -99.11 -31.40
N ALA A 45 74.76 -98.81 -31.74
CA ALA A 45 75.30 -97.46 -31.69
C ALA A 45 74.56 -96.51 -32.66
N ASP A 46 74.33 -96.93 -33.91
CA ASP A 46 73.56 -96.16 -34.90
C ASP A 46 72.09 -95.96 -34.50
N GLN A 47 71.51 -96.90 -33.77
CA GLN A 47 70.15 -96.78 -33.23
C GLN A 47 70.12 -95.80 -32.05
N LEU A 48 71.09 -95.87 -31.14
CA LEU A 48 71.25 -94.93 -30.03
C LEU A 48 71.54 -93.51 -30.53
N ASP A 49 72.38 -93.35 -31.55
CA ASP A 49 72.67 -92.04 -32.14
C ASP A 49 71.46 -91.44 -32.84
N ARG A 50 70.63 -92.25 -33.51
CA ARG A 50 69.35 -91.80 -34.07
C ARG A 50 68.35 -91.41 -32.98
N GLN A 51 68.27 -92.17 -31.89
CA GLN A 51 67.42 -91.83 -30.73
C GLN A 51 67.89 -90.55 -30.05
N ASN A 52 69.19 -90.44 -29.72
CA ASN A 52 69.79 -89.25 -29.12
C ASN A 52 69.59 -88.01 -30.01
N ARG A 53 69.70 -88.15 -31.34
CA ARG A 53 69.42 -87.06 -32.28
C ARG A 53 67.94 -86.67 -32.29
N ALA A 54 67.02 -87.64 -32.36
CA ALA A 54 65.58 -87.38 -32.32
C ALA A 54 65.15 -86.73 -30.98
N ASP A 55 65.72 -87.17 -29.86
CA ASP A 55 65.46 -86.61 -28.52
C ASP A 55 66.01 -85.18 -28.40
N SER A 56 67.22 -84.93 -28.94
CA SER A 56 67.81 -83.59 -29.00
C SER A 56 66.99 -82.64 -29.91
N GLU A 57 66.53 -83.12 -31.06
CA GLU A 57 65.66 -82.37 -31.98
C GLU A 57 64.29 -82.07 -31.33
N ALA A 58 63.69 -83.06 -30.66
CA ALA A 58 62.43 -82.91 -29.94
C ALA A 58 62.56 -81.92 -28.76
N SER A 59 63.64 -82.00 -27.99
CA SER A 59 63.92 -81.05 -26.91
C SER A 59 64.12 -79.62 -27.44
N THR A 60 64.80 -79.46 -28.57
CA THR A 60 65.01 -78.15 -29.20
C THR A 60 63.69 -77.57 -29.71
N ALA A 61 62.86 -78.37 -30.38
CA ALA A 61 61.54 -77.95 -30.84
C ALA A 61 60.61 -77.62 -29.66
N ALA A 62 60.67 -78.38 -28.56
CA ALA A 62 59.90 -78.12 -27.35
C ALA A 62 60.33 -76.79 -26.68
N LEU A 63 61.63 -76.49 -26.63
CA LEU A 63 62.14 -75.21 -26.12
C LEU A 63 61.65 -74.03 -26.98
N LYS A 64 61.82 -74.12 -28.30
CA LYS A 64 61.32 -73.11 -29.25
C LYS A 64 59.80 -72.91 -29.11
N MET A 65 59.04 -74.00 -28.91
CA MET A 65 57.60 -73.93 -28.68
C MET A 65 57.26 -73.23 -27.37
N ALA A 66 57.98 -73.51 -26.27
CA ALA A 66 57.77 -72.83 -24.99
C ALA A 66 58.05 -71.32 -25.08
N GLU A 67 59.13 -70.93 -25.76
CA GLU A 67 59.47 -69.51 -26.02
C GLU A 67 58.39 -68.81 -26.86
N ALA A 68 57.95 -69.46 -27.96
CA ALA A 68 56.87 -68.95 -28.80
C ALA A 68 55.56 -68.78 -28.02
N GLN A 69 55.23 -69.71 -27.12
CA GLN A 69 54.04 -69.60 -26.27
C GLN A 69 54.10 -68.41 -25.31
N LEU A 70 55.25 -68.17 -24.69
CA LEU A 70 55.41 -67.03 -23.81
C LEU A 70 55.17 -65.72 -24.57
N LYS A 71 55.72 -65.62 -25.79
CA LYS A 71 55.52 -64.47 -26.69
C LYS A 71 54.04 -64.26 -27.04
N VAL A 72 53.34 -65.33 -27.42
CA VAL A 72 51.90 -65.27 -27.73
C VAL A 72 51.07 -64.87 -26.51
N SER A 73 51.41 -65.35 -25.31
CA SER A 73 50.72 -64.95 -24.08
C SER A 73 50.89 -63.45 -23.79
N GLN A 74 52.10 -62.90 -23.99
CA GLN A 74 52.36 -61.47 -23.81
C GLN A 74 51.58 -60.63 -24.84
N GLN A 75 51.52 -61.07 -26.10
CA GLN A 75 50.74 -60.41 -27.15
C GLN A 75 49.24 -60.43 -26.83
N ARG A 76 48.72 -61.58 -26.36
CA ARG A 76 47.33 -61.70 -25.90
C ARG A 76 47.01 -60.71 -24.80
N ASP A 77 47.84 -60.65 -23.75
CA ASP A 77 47.56 -59.80 -22.60
C ASP A 77 47.62 -58.31 -22.97
N ALA A 78 48.56 -57.93 -23.86
CA ALA A 78 48.64 -56.57 -24.41
C ALA A 78 47.40 -56.21 -25.27
N ALA A 79 46.96 -57.13 -26.14
CA ALA A 79 45.77 -56.92 -26.97
C ALA A 79 44.48 -56.82 -26.15
N ARG A 80 44.35 -57.63 -25.09
CA ARG A 80 43.21 -57.57 -24.16
C ARG A 80 43.20 -56.34 -23.26
N ALA A 81 44.35 -55.70 -23.04
CA ALA A 81 44.43 -54.47 -22.25
C ALA A 81 43.80 -53.27 -22.97
N ASN A 82 43.86 -53.23 -24.31
CA ASN A 82 43.31 -52.14 -25.13
C ASN A 82 42.59 -52.68 -26.38
N PRO A 83 41.45 -53.39 -26.23
CA PRO A 83 40.74 -53.90 -27.38
C PRO A 83 39.99 -52.80 -28.13
N LEU A 84 39.79 -53.02 -29.43
CA LEU A 84 38.81 -52.26 -30.20
C LEU A 84 37.39 -52.46 -29.61
N PRO A 85 36.44 -51.52 -29.83
CA PRO A 85 35.08 -51.64 -29.34
C PRO A 85 34.44 -52.99 -29.70
N GLY A 86 33.87 -53.68 -28.71
CA GLY A 86 33.30 -55.01 -28.86
C GLY A 86 34.33 -56.11 -29.23
N ALA A 87 35.62 -55.84 -29.09
CA ALA A 87 36.71 -56.73 -29.49
C ALA A 87 36.64 -57.15 -30.99
N ALA A 88 36.18 -56.24 -31.85
CA ALA A 88 36.06 -56.49 -33.28
C ALA A 88 37.39 -56.97 -33.91
N GLY A 89 37.36 -58.11 -34.61
CA GLY A 89 38.55 -58.71 -35.24
C GLY A 89 39.60 -59.29 -34.28
N HIS A 90 39.40 -59.23 -32.96
CA HIS A 90 40.40 -59.64 -31.96
C HIS A 90 40.85 -61.10 -32.13
N ALA A 91 39.90 -62.02 -32.29
CA ALA A 91 40.21 -63.44 -32.44
C ALA A 91 40.99 -63.75 -33.73
N GLU A 92 40.74 -63.00 -34.81
CA GLU A 92 41.44 -63.15 -36.09
C GLU A 92 42.88 -62.65 -36.00
N VAL A 93 43.09 -61.49 -35.36
CA VAL A 93 44.43 -60.94 -35.10
C VAL A 93 45.24 -61.88 -34.21
N MET A 94 44.65 -62.36 -33.11
CA MET A 94 45.30 -63.32 -32.21
C MET A 94 45.61 -64.65 -32.89
N ALA A 95 44.74 -65.14 -33.78
CA ALA A 95 45.03 -66.33 -34.59
C ALA A 95 46.25 -66.11 -35.50
N GLY A 96 46.36 -64.95 -36.16
CA GLY A 96 47.52 -64.57 -36.97
C GLY A 96 48.81 -64.46 -36.16
N ASP A 97 48.76 -63.85 -34.97
CA ASP A 97 49.91 -63.75 -34.06
C ASP A 97 50.38 -65.13 -33.57
N PHE A 98 49.45 -66.03 -33.27
CA PHE A 98 49.75 -67.41 -32.91
C PHE A 98 50.46 -68.13 -34.07
N ASP A 99 49.92 -68.03 -35.29
CA ASP A 99 50.48 -68.68 -36.47
C ASP A 99 51.88 -68.14 -36.80
N ALA A 100 52.09 -66.83 -36.69
CA ALA A 100 53.39 -66.20 -36.89
C ALA A 100 54.42 -66.61 -35.82
N ALA A 101 54.01 -66.73 -34.55
CA ALA A 101 54.91 -67.13 -33.48
C ALA A 101 55.30 -68.62 -33.55
N MET A 102 54.42 -69.47 -34.10
CA MET A 102 54.65 -70.90 -34.24
C MET A 102 55.36 -71.29 -35.55
N GLN A 103 55.51 -70.34 -36.48
CA GLN A 103 56.18 -70.53 -37.75
C GLN A 103 57.65 -70.92 -37.55
N GLY A 104 58.11 -71.96 -38.24
CA GLY A 104 59.51 -72.39 -38.26
C GLY A 104 60.00 -73.14 -37.02
N ILE A 105 59.12 -73.51 -36.07
CA ILE A 105 59.51 -74.31 -34.89
C ILE A 105 60.08 -75.68 -35.28
N ALA A 106 59.54 -76.28 -36.36
CA ALA A 106 60.03 -77.56 -36.89
C ALA A 106 61.26 -77.41 -37.81
N ASP A 107 61.75 -76.19 -38.05
CA ASP A 107 62.89 -75.96 -38.94
C ASP A 107 64.17 -76.51 -38.31
N GLY A 108 64.86 -77.37 -39.06
CA GLY A 108 66.06 -78.08 -38.62
C GLY A 108 65.81 -79.45 -37.98
N VAL A 109 64.55 -79.85 -37.76
CA VAL A 109 64.20 -81.23 -37.35
C VAL A 109 64.27 -82.14 -38.56
N THR A 110 65.10 -83.19 -38.50
CA THR A 110 65.29 -84.12 -39.61
C THR A 110 64.47 -85.40 -39.45
N ASP A 111 64.06 -85.75 -38.22
CA ASP A 111 63.20 -86.91 -37.95
C ASP A 111 61.71 -86.63 -38.23
N ARG A 112 61.10 -87.44 -39.13
CA ARG A 112 59.68 -87.31 -39.53
C ARG A 112 58.69 -87.54 -38.38
N ARG A 113 59.02 -88.36 -37.38
CA ARG A 113 58.14 -88.61 -36.22
C ARG A 113 58.08 -87.38 -35.32
N VAL A 114 59.23 -86.76 -35.10
CA VAL A 114 59.33 -85.51 -34.32
C VAL A 114 58.58 -84.39 -35.04
N GLN A 115 58.75 -84.23 -36.37
CA GLN A 115 58.02 -83.25 -37.16
C GLN A 115 56.48 -83.39 -37.04
N ARG A 116 55.95 -84.62 -37.13
CA ARG A 116 54.50 -84.86 -36.99
C ARG A 116 54.00 -84.53 -35.59
N SER A 117 54.73 -84.95 -34.55
CA SER A 117 54.35 -84.65 -33.17
C SER A 117 54.34 -83.14 -32.89
N VAL A 118 55.31 -82.39 -33.41
CA VAL A 118 55.35 -80.92 -33.30
C VAL A 118 54.16 -80.29 -34.01
N ALA A 119 53.82 -80.74 -35.22
CA ALA A 119 52.68 -80.23 -35.98
C ALA A 119 51.33 -80.48 -35.27
N GLU A 120 51.13 -81.68 -34.71
CA GLU A 120 49.92 -82.02 -33.94
C GLU A 120 49.80 -81.16 -32.67
N GLN A 121 50.91 -80.93 -31.96
CA GLN A 121 50.94 -80.06 -30.78
C GLN A 121 50.64 -78.60 -31.13
N ILE A 122 51.16 -78.06 -32.23
CA ILE A 122 50.86 -76.71 -32.69
C ILE A 122 49.38 -76.59 -33.05
N ALA A 123 48.82 -77.54 -33.79
CA ALA A 123 47.40 -77.54 -34.19
C ALA A 123 46.45 -77.60 -32.98
N ALA A 124 46.72 -78.47 -32.00
CA ALA A 124 45.92 -78.59 -30.79
C ALA A 124 45.96 -77.30 -29.95
N ARG A 125 47.14 -76.69 -29.80
CA ARG A 125 47.31 -75.42 -29.07
C ARG A 125 46.63 -74.26 -29.79
N ARG A 126 46.70 -74.21 -31.13
CA ARG A 126 46.02 -73.20 -31.95
C ARG A 126 44.51 -73.23 -31.71
N ALA A 127 43.91 -74.42 -31.77
CA ALA A 127 42.47 -74.58 -31.59
C ALA A 127 42.01 -74.10 -30.20
N ALA A 128 42.74 -74.47 -29.15
CA ALA A 128 42.44 -74.02 -27.78
C ALA A 128 42.60 -72.49 -27.62
N PHE A 129 43.68 -71.92 -28.18
CA PHE A 129 43.96 -70.49 -28.08
C PHE A 129 42.93 -69.65 -28.84
N VAL A 130 42.69 -69.94 -30.11
CA VAL A 130 41.72 -69.21 -30.95
C VAL A 130 40.29 -69.38 -30.41
N GLY A 131 39.92 -70.58 -29.94
CA GLY A 131 38.63 -70.81 -29.28
C GLY A 131 38.45 -69.94 -28.04
N GLY A 132 39.47 -69.83 -27.19
CA GLY A 132 39.46 -68.96 -26.01
C GLY A 132 39.36 -67.46 -26.34
N GLU A 133 40.09 -66.97 -27.35
CA GLU A 133 40.00 -65.57 -27.78
C GLU A 133 38.66 -65.24 -28.45
N ASN A 134 38.06 -66.18 -29.18
CA ASN A 134 36.74 -65.99 -29.78
C ASN A 134 35.63 -65.89 -28.72
N MET A 135 35.68 -66.73 -27.68
CA MET A 135 34.77 -66.63 -26.54
C MET A 135 34.92 -65.28 -25.81
N TRP A 136 36.15 -64.83 -25.59
CA TRP A 136 36.42 -63.54 -24.95
C TRP A 136 35.91 -62.36 -25.79
N ALA A 137 36.15 -62.38 -27.11
CA ALA A 137 35.69 -61.32 -28.02
C ALA A 137 34.16 -61.25 -28.06
N THR A 138 33.49 -62.41 -28.06
CA THR A 138 32.03 -62.49 -28.01
C THR A 138 31.49 -61.92 -26.70
N ALA A 139 32.09 -62.24 -25.55
CA ALA A 139 31.69 -61.67 -24.26
C ALA A 139 31.81 -60.13 -24.24
N LYS A 140 32.88 -59.58 -24.82
CA LYS A 140 33.08 -58.13 -24.93
C LYS A 140 32.09 -57.44 -25.86
N ALA A 141 31.69 -58.09 -26.96
CA ALA A 141 30.63 -57.58 -27.82
C ALA A 141 29.28 -57.51 -27.09
N VAL A 142 28.97 -58.49 -26.25
CA VAL A 142 27.74 -58.50 -25.43
C VAL A 142 27.75 -57.38 -24.39
N GLU A 143 28.86 -57.19 -23.67
CA GLU A 143 29.01 -56.08 -22.70
C GLU A 143 28.76 -54.72 -23.35
N MET A 144 29.34 -54.46 -24.53
CA MET A 144 29.15 -53.21 -25.27
C MET A 144 27.70 -53.01 -25.69
N ASN A 145 27.04 -54.07 -26.17
CA ASN A 145 25.64 -53.98 -26.59
C ASN A 145 24.71 -53.66 -25.40
N VAL A 146 24.94 -54.27 -24.24
CA VAL A 146 24.21 -53.96 -23.01
C VAL A 146 24.43 -52.50 -22.58
N GLU A 147 25.65 -51.98 -22.69
CA GLU A 147 25.94 -50.59 -22.35
C GLU A 147 25.28 -49.60 -23.32
N ASN A 148 25.29 -49.88 -24.63
CA ASN A 148 24.59 -49.07 -25.62
C ASN A 148 23.07 -49.03 -25.36
N LEU A 149 22.48 -50.15 -24.93
CA LEU A 149 21.08 -50.22 -24.52
C LEU A 149 20.82 -49.32 -23.30
N ARG A 150 21.73 -49.32 -22.30
CA ARG A 150 21.62 -48.46 -21.11
C ARG A 150 21.65 -46.99 -21.48
N GLN A 151 22.61 -46.57 -22.29
CA GLN A 151 22.73 -45.17 -22.74
C GLN A 151 21.48 -44.72 -23.51
N THR A 152 20.94 -45.58 -24.37
CA THR A 152 19.71 -45.27 -25.11
C THR A 152 18.49 -45.22 -24.17
N GLY A 153 18.44 -46.10 -23.18
CA GLY A 153 17.39 -46.08 -22.15
C GLY A 153 17.42 -44.81 -21.27
N GLU A 154 18.59 -44.21 -21.04
CA GLU A 154 18.70 -42.91 -20.37
C GLU A 154 18.05 -41.79 -21.19
N GLN A 155 18.21 -41.81 -22.52
CA GLN A 155 17.54 -40.84 -23.40
C GLN A 155 16.02 -40.99 -23.35
N TRP A 156 15.51 -42.23 -23.30
CA TRP A 156 14.08 -42.49 -23.15
C TRP A 156 13.53 -42.08 -21.78
N SER A 157 14.31 -42.26 -20.71
CA SER A 157 13.96 -41.77 -19.38
C SER A 157 13.89 -40.24 -19.34
N ALA A 158 14.88 -39.56 -19.94
CA ALA A 158 14.86 -38.11 -20.09
C ALA A 158 13.66 -37.62 -20.92
N PHE A 159 13.33 -38.32 -22.01
CA PHE A 159 12.12 -38.04 -22.79
C PHE A 159 10.84 -38.17 -21.95
N ALA A 160 10.70 -39.25 -21.18
CA ALA A 160 9.54 -39.44 -20.30
C ALA A 160 9.44 -38.37 -19.20
N LEU A 161 10.57 -37.82 -18.75
CA LEU A 161 10.63 -36.74 -17.77
C LEU A 161 10.22 -35.38 -18.36
N THR A 162 10.75 -35.01 -19.53
CA THR A 162 10.65 -33.64 -20.05
C THR A 162 9.56 -33.44 -21.11
N SER A 163 9.01 -34.51 -21.68
CA SER A 163 8.04 -34.41 -22.76
C SER A 163 6.70 -33.82 -22.30
N ALA A 164 6.11 -33.00 -23.16
CA ALA A 164 4.74 -32.50 -23.00
C ALA A 164 3.66 -33.53 -23.41
N ASP A 165 4.05 -34.64 -24.05
CA ASP A 165 3.12 -35.69 -24.46
C ASP A 165 2.68 -36.53 -23.25
N PRO A 166 1.37 -36.63 -22.94
CA PRO A 166 0.88 -37.46 -21.85
C PRO A 166 1.22 -38.96 -22.01
N ASN A 167 1.46 -39.43 -23.24
CA ASN A 167 1.80 -40.82 -23.56
C ASN A 167 3.31 -41.08 -23.65
N ALA A 168 4.17 -40.10 -23.33
CA ALA A 168 5.62 -40.21 -23.47
C ALA A 168 6.21 -41.48 -22.80
N ALA A 169 5.75 -41.81 -21.59
CA ALA A 169 6.18 -43.01 -20.88
C ALA A 169 5.78 -44.31 -21.59
N SER A 170 4.55 -44.38 -22.12
CA SER A 170 4.06 -45.53 -22.90
C SER A 170 4.83 -45.70 -24.21
N ILE A 171 5.17 -44.59 -24.87
CA ILE A 171 6.01 -44.59 -26.08
C ILE A 171 7.41 -45.09 -25.75
N ALA A 172 8.01 -44.57 -24.67
CA ALA A 172 9.34 -44.95 -24.22
C ALA A 172 9.42 -46.43 -23.80
N HIS A 173 8.41 -46.96 -23.11
CA HIS A 173 8.35 -48.38 -22.78
C HIS A 173 8.28 -49.28 -24.02
N ARG A 174 7.44 -48.95 -25.00
CA ARG A 174 7.39 -49.70 -26.29
C ARG A 174 8.70 -49.63 -27.04
N ALA A 175 9.33 -48.46 -27.08
CA ALA A 175 10.62 -48.28 -27.73
C ALA A 175 11.74 -49.10 -27.04
N ILE A 176 11.69 -49.24 -25.71
CA ILE A 176 12.59 -50.14 -24.97
C ILE A 176 12.36 -51.59 -25.37
N ASP A 177 11.11 -52.05 -25.43
CA ASP A 177 10.79 -53.41 -25.83
C ASP A 177 11.32 -53.71 -27.23
N ASP A 178 10.99 -52.86 -28.22
CA ASP A 178 11.46 -52.98 -29.60
C ASP A 178 13.00 -52.99 -29.68
N MET A 179 13.65 -52.14 -28.89
CA MET A 179 15.11 -52.03 -28.84
C MET A 179 15.76 -53.27 -28.23
N VAL A 180 15.25 -53.79 -27.12
CA VAL A 180 15.79 -54.97 -26.43
C VAL A 180 15.55 -56.23 -27.26
N ASP A 181 14.38 -56.36 -27.88
CA ASP A 181 14.03 -57.50 -28.72
C ASP A 181 14.81 -57.52 -30.05
N GLY A 182 15.14 -56.34 -30.58
CA GLY A 182 15.98 -56.19 -31.76
C GLY A 182 17.47 -56.55 -31.56
N GLN A 183 17.94 -56.65 -30.31
CA GLN A 183 19.34 -57.00 -30.04
C GLN A 183 19.62 -58.50 -30.10
N GLN A 184 20.55 -58.86 -30.98
CA GLN A 184 21.10 -60.20 -31.10
C GLN A 184 22.21 -60.42 -30.05
N ASN A 185 22.39 -61.67 -29.61
CA ASN A 185 23.48 -62.12 -28.72
C ASN A 185 23.49 -61.61 -27.28
N ILE A 186 22.46 -60.90 -26.78
CA ILE A 186 22.39 -60.47 -25.36
C ILE A 186 21.90 -61.55 -24.38
N GLY A 187 21.40 -62.69 -24.87
CA GLY A 187 21.15 -63.92 -24.11
C GLY A 187 20.51 -63.72 -22.73
N GLU A 188 21.22 -64.15 -21.68
CA GLU A 188 20.81 -64.10 -20.28
C GLU A 188 20.64 -62.67 -19.71
N PHE A 189 21.24 -61.66 -20.34
CA PHE A 189 21.14 -60.26 -19.90
C PHE A 189 19.86 -59.56 -20.38
N ARG A 190 19.10 -60.18 -21.30
CA ARG A 190 17.93 -59.55 -21.93
C ARG A 190 16.88 -59.07 -20.92
N GLU A 191 16.37 -59.98 -20.09
CA GLU A 191 15.30 -59.64 -19.13
C GLU A 191 15.77 -58.73 -17.99
N PRO A 192 16.97 -58.93 -17.39
CA PRO A 192 17.51 -57.97 -16.43
C PRO A 192 17.64 -56.55 -16.99
N VAL A 193 18.17 -56.40 -18.22
CA VAL A 193 18.34 -55.09 -18.87
C VAL A 193 16.99 -54.49 -19.21
N ARG A 194 16.04 -55.28 -19.74
CA ARG A 194 14.67 -54.81 -20.01
C ARG A 194 14.07 -54.17 -18.76
N ARG A 195 14.08 -54.89 -17.64
CA ARG A 195 13.53 -54.42 -16.36
C ARG A 195 14.22 -53.14 -15.87
N GLU A 196 15.55 -53.08 -15.93
CA GLU A 196 16.33 -51.89 -15.56
C GLU A 196 15.88 -50.67 -16.37
N LEU A 197 15.71 -50.82 -17.69
CA LEU A 197 15.31 -49.73 -18.57
C LEU A 197 13.87 -49.27 -18.32
N HIS A 198 12.92 -50.18 -18.11
CA HIS A 198 11.55 -49.79 -17.73
C HIS A 198 11.52 -49.05 -16.39
N GLN A 199 12.30 -49.47 -15.39
CA GLN A 199 12.40 -48.76 -14.12
C GLN A 199 12.91 -47.32 -14.31
N ARG A 200 13.88 -47.09 -15.20
CA ARG A 200 14.39 -45.74 -15.50
C ARG A 200 13.34 -44.86 -16.17
N VAL A 201 12.60 -45.38 -17.15
CA VAL A 201 11.51 -44.63 -17.80
C VAL A 201 10.39 -44.31 -16.81
N ALA A 202 10.00 -45.29 -16.00
CA ALA A 202 8.96 -45.09 -15.00
C ALA A 202 9.40 -44.07 -13.93
N SER A 203 10.69 -44.04 -13.55
CA SER A 203 11.23 -43.01 -12.65
C SER A 203 11.13 -41.61 -13.25
N GLY A 204 11.42 -41.46 -14.55
CA GLY A 204 11.26 -40.18 -15.26
C GLY A 204 9.80 -39.72 -15.32
N ASP A 205 8.87 -40.63 -15.61
CA ASP A 205 7.42 -40.33 -15.62
C ASP A 205 6.88 -39.98 -14.23
N ILE A 206 7.32 -40.70 -13.19
CA ILE A 206 6.98 -40.41 -11.79
C ILE A 206 7.44 -38.99 -11.44
N GLN A 207 8.69 -38.64 -11.72
CA GLN A 207 9.22 -37.32 -11.41
C GLN A 207 8.48 -36.21 -12.18
N ARG A 208 8.18 -36.42 -13.46
CA ARG A 208 7.33 -35.48 -14.23
C ARG A 208 5.96 -35.28 -13.61
N LYS A 209 5.29 -36.38 -13.23
CA LYS A 209 3.97 -36.30 -12.59
C LYS A 209 4.06 -35.68 -11.20
N GLN A 210 5.13 -35.90 -10.45
CA GLN A 210 5.37 -35.23 -9.17
C GLN A 210 5.41 -33.70 -9.34
N ASP A 211 6.11 -33.22 -10.35
CA ASP A 211 6.27 -31.79 -10.62
C ASP A 211 5.00 -31.15 -11.21
N GLN A 212 4.36 -31.82 -12.18
CA GLN A 212 3.26 -31.23 -12.95
C GLN A 212 1.87 -31.57 -12.42
N SER A 213 1.70 -32.74 -11.79
CA SER A 213 0.40 -33.27 -11.41
C SER A 213 0.50 -34.27 -10.25
N PRO A 214 0.96 -33.83 -9.06
CA PRO A 214 1.26 -34.75 -7.95
C PRO A 214 0.04 -35.56 -7.48
N LYS A 215 -1.18 -35.01 -7.61
CA LYS A 215 -2.41 -35.76 -7.35
C LYS A 215 -2.61 -36.95 -8.30
N ALA A 216 -2.27 -36.76 -9.58
CA ALA A 216 -2.36 -37.81 -10.59
C ALA A 216 -1.28 -38.89 -10.36
N LEU A 217 -0.10 -38.51 -9.85
CA LEU A 217 0.92 -39.47 -9.43
C LEU A 217 0.42 -40.37 -8.29
N ILE A 218 -0.14 -39.78 -7.22
CA ILE A 218 -0.70 -40.56 -6.10
C ILE A 218 -1.77 -41.53 -6.59
N ALA A 219 -2.69 -41.06 -7.46
CA ALA A 219 -3.72 -41.92 -8.04
C ALA A 219 -3.14 -43.06 -8.90
N ALA A 220 -2.08 -42.81 -9.65
CA ALA A 220 -1.41 -43.83 -10.46
C ALA A 220 -0.68 -44.88 -9.59
N ILE A 221 -0.04 -44.45 -8.50
CA ILE A 221 0.57 -45.35 -7.51
C ILE A 221 -0.52 -46.20 -6.84
N ASP A 222 -1.62 -45.59 -6.39
CA ASP A 222 -2.73 -46.29 -5.74
C ASP A 222 -3.46 -47.26 -6.68
N ALA A 223 -3.51 -46.96 -7.98
CA ALA A 223 -4.03 -47.86 -9.02
C ALA A 223 -3.07 -49.01 -9.38
N GLY A 224 -1.87 -49.03 -8.82
CA GLY A 224 -0.87 -50.08 -9.04
C GLY A 224 -0.10 -49.98 -10.35
N ALA A 225 -0.11 -48.82 -11.03
CA ALA A 225 0.52 -48.62 -12.34
C ALA A 225 2.04 -48.89 -12.36
N TYR A 226 2.69 -48.95 -11.19
CA TYR A 226 4.14 -49.08 -11.04
C TYR A 226 4.55 -50.29 -10.18
N ASN A 227 3.60 -51.14 -9.75
CA ASN A 227 3.84 -52.25 -8.81
C ASN A 227 4.78 -53.32 -9.36
N ASP A 228 4.81 -53.50 -10.69
CA ASP A 228 5.67 -54.50 -11.34
C ASP A 228 7.14 -54.05 -11.44
N LEU A 229 7.37 -52.74 -11.29
CA LEU A 229 8.66 -52.09 -11.52
C LEU A 229 9.36 -51.68 -10.21
N PHE A 230 8.62 -51.25 -9.19
CA PHE A 230 9.19 -50.77 -7.93
C PHE A 230 8.64 -51.52 -6.73
N ASP A 231 9.44 -51.59 -5.66
CA ASP A 231 8.97 -52.13 -4.39
C ASP A 231 8.07 -51.14 -3.63
N GLY A 232 7.36 -51.64 -2.62
CA GLY A 232 6.45 -50.83 -1.82
C GLY A 232 7.11 -49.67 -1.06
N THR A 233 8.41 -49.79 -0.74
CA THR A 233 9.16 -48.73 -0.03
C THR A 233 9.48 -47.57 -0.99
N GLN A 234 9.88 -47.89 -2.22
CA GLN A 234 10.12 -46.92 -3.28
C GLN A 234 8.84 -46.17 -3.64
N LEU A 235 7.73 -46.89 -3.82
CA LEU A 235 6.42 -46.29 -4.12
C LEU A 235 5.93 -45.38 -2.99
N ALA A 236 6.14 -45.76 -1.71
CA ALA A 236 5.82 -44.90 -0.58
C ALA A 236 6.61 -43.58 -0.60
N ARG A 237 7.91 -43.61 -0.91
CA ARG A 237 8.74 -42.39 -1.04
C ARG A 237 8.24 -41.46 -2.14
N PHE A 238 7.86 -42.01 -3.30
CA PHE A 238 7.29 -41.20 -4.39
C PHE A 238 5.93 -40.59 -4.01
N ARG A 239 5.10 -41.34 -3.29
CA ARG A 239 3.82 -40.84 -2.75
C ARG A 239 4.05 -39.68 -1.78
N ASP A 240 4.97 -39.82 -0.84
CA ASP A 240 5.30 -38.78 0.14
C ASP A 240 5.84 -37.52 -0.54
N GLY A 241 6.73 -37.69 -1.54
CA GLY A 241 7.23 -36.59 -2.37
C GLY A 241 6.12 -35.82 -3.08
N ALA A 242 5.13 -36.53 -3.65
CA ALA A 242 3.97 -35.91 -4.26
C ALA A 242 3.10 -35.16 -3.25
N GLN A 243 2.92 -35.69 -2.05
CA GLN A 243 2.15 -35.05 -0.98
C GLN A 243 2.81 -33.76 -0.48
N VAL A 244 4.15 -33.74 -0.41
CA VAL A 244 4.92 -32.53 -0.08
C VAL A 244 4.66 -31.43 -1.11
N GLU A 245 4.69 -31.74 -2.40
CA GLU A 245 4.43 -30.75 -3.45
C GLU A 245 2.98 -30.23 -3.45
N ILE A 246 1.98 -31.08 -3.16
CA ILE A 246 0.59 -30.64 -2.95
C ILE A 246 0.52 -29.63 -1.79
N ASN A 247 1.16 -29.95 -0.67
CA ASN A 247 1.16 -29.09 0.51
C ASN A 247 1.90 -27.77 0.25
N ARG A 248 3.01 -27.82 -0.50
CA ARG A 248 3.79 -26.65 -0.92
C ARG A 248 2.97 -25.71 -1.80
N ALA A 249 2.30 -26.24 -2.82
CA ALA A 249 1.43 -25.44 -3.70
C ALA A 249 0.26 -24.80 -2.92
N ALA A 250 -0.38 -25.55 -2.01
CA ALA A 250 -1.43 -25.03 -1.16
C ALA A 250 -0.92 -23.94 -0.19
N ALA A 251 0.27 -24.10 0.38
CA ALA A 251 0.90 -23.10 1.24
C ALA A 251 1.26 -21.83 0.47
N ALA A 252 1.82 -21.95 -0.75
CA ALA A 252 2.12 -20.82 -1.61
C ALA A 252 0.85 -20.01 -1.98
N ALA A 253 -0.23 -20.69 -2.37
CA ALA A 253 -1.51 -20.04 -2.66
C ALA A 253 -2.09 -19.31 -1.43
N ARG A 254 -1.99 -19.90 -0.24
CA ARG A 254 -2.41 -19.24 1.02
C ARG A 254 -1.54 -18.02 1.33
N ALA A 255 -0.23 -18.12 1.14
CA ALA A 255 0.70 -17.02 1.37
C ALA A 255 0.43 -15.84 0.41
N GLU A 256 0.18 -16.12 -0.87
CA GLU A 256 -0.17 -15.09 -1.85
C GLU A 256 -1.49 -14.40 -1.52
N ALA A 257 -2.54 -15.16 -1.19
CA ALA A 257 -3.82 -14.60 -0.76
C ALA A 257 -3.68 -13.75 0.52
N ALA A 258 -2.84 -14.18 1.47
CA ALA A 258 -2.54 -13.42 2.69
C ALA A 258 -1.77 -12.13 2.38
N ALA A 259 -0.79 -12.17 1.46
CA ALA A 259 -0.04 -11.00 1.03
C ALA A 259 -0.93 -9.98 0.32
N GLN A 260 -1.80 -10.42 -0.59
CA GLN A 260 -2.78 -9.55 -1.25
C GLN A 260 -3.74 -8.91 -0.24
N LYS A 261 -4.22 -9.69 0.74
CA LYS A 261 -5.07 -9.16 1.82
C LYS A 261 -4.33 -8.15 2.70
N ALA A 262 -3.05 -8.38 3.00
CA ALA A 262 -2.21 -7.47 3.77
C ALA A 262 -1.97 -6.14 3.02
N LEU A 263 -1.62 -6.19 1.73
CA LEU A 263 -1.48 -4.99 0.89
C LEU A 263 -2.77 -4.18 0.83
N ARG A 264 -3.92 -4.85 0.65
CA ARG A 264 -5.23 -4.19 0.66
C ARG A 264 -5.52 -3.51 2.01
N ARG A 265 -5.16 -4.16 3.12
CA ARG A 265 -5.29 -3.58 4.47
C ARG A 265 -4.44 -2.33 4.64
N GLU A 266 -3.21 -2.33 4.14
CA GLU A 266 -2.31 -1.17 4.20
C GLU A 266 -2.84 0.01 3.36
N GLN A 267 -3.31 -0.26 2.14
CA GLN A 267 -3.96 0.75 1.29
C GLN A 267 -5.20 1.35 1.97
N LEU A 268 -6.04 0.52 2.58
CA LEU A 268 -7.22 0.97 3.30
C LEU A 268 -6.86 1.74 4.58
N ALA A 269 -5.81 1.36 5.29
CA ALA A 269 -5.31 2.11 6.45
C ALA A 269 -4.81 3.50 6.04
N THR A 270 -4.09 3.60 4.92
CA THR A 270 -3.65 4.87 4.33
C THR A 270 -4.83 5.74 3.94
N LEU A 271 -5.82 5.17 3.24
CA LEU A 271 -7.04 5.88 2.87
C LEU A 271 -7.79 6.38 4.11
N ARG A 272 -7.93 5.55 5.15
CA ARG A 272 -8.53 5.96 6.42
C ARG A 272 -7.80 7.16 7.02
N ALA A 273 -6.47 7.14 7.08
CA ALA A 273 -5.70 8.24 7.64
C ALA A 273 -5.93 9.56 6.87
N GLN A 274 -6.00 9.50 5.53
CA GLN A 274 -6.31 10.66 4.69
C GLN A 274 -7.73 11.18 4.93
N LEU A 275 -8.71 10.28 5.05
CA LEU A 275 -10.10 10.63 5.32
C LEU A 275 -10.28 11.22 6.72
N GLU A 276 -9.60 10.68 7.73
CA GLU A 276 -9.59 11.21 9.10
C GLU A 276 -8.89 12.57 9.20
N ALA A 277 -7.88 12.82 8.36
CA ALA A 277 -7.24 14.14 8.22
C ALA A 277 -8.12 15.19 7.50
N GLY A 278 -9.30 14.79 6.98
CA GLY A 278 -10.28 15.71 6.39
C GLY A 278 -10.18 15.87 4.87
N ALA A 279 -9.39 15.06 4.17
CA ALA A 279 -9.19 15.18 2.72
C ALA A 279 -10.31 14.56 1.85
N GLY A 280 -11.38 14.04 2.46
CA GLY A 280 -12.37 13.20 1.77
C GLY A 280 -13.77 13.80 1.63
N THR A 281 -14.52 13.26 0.67
CA THR A 281 -15.96 13.47 0.50
C THR A 281 -16.76 12.35 1.18
N PRO A 282 -18.09 12.49 1.34
CA PRO A 282 -18.93 11.38 1.78
C PRO A 282 -18.78 10.11 0.93
N GLN A 283 -18.60 10.26 -0.38
CA GLN A 283 -18.44 9.15 -1.32
C GLN A 283 -17.13 8.39 -1.09
N ASP A 284 -16.07 9.07 -0.63
CA ASP A 284 -14.81 8.41 -0.32
C ASP A 284 -14.90 7.57 0.95
N TRP A 285 -15.67 8.01 1.95
CA TRP A 285 -16.02 7.20 3.11
C TRP A 285 -16.86 5.97 2.76
N GLU A 286 -17.76 6.07 1.77
CA GLU A 286 -18.52 4.92 1.26
C GLU A 286 -17.60 3.90 0.58
N LYS A 287 -16.73 4.35 -0.33
CA LYS A 287 -15.73 3.50 -0.99
C LYS A 287 -14.78 2.84 0.02
N TYR A 288 -14.35 3.58 1.04
CA TYR A 288 -13.57 3.00 2.14
C TYR A 288 -14.35 1.90 2.86
N GLY A 289 -15.63 2.16 3.18
CA GLY A 289 -16.54 1.21 3.80
C GLY A 289 -16.74 -0.08 2.99
N GLU A 290 -16.88 0.04 1.67
CA GLU A 290 -16.94 -1.11 0.75
C GLU A 290 -15.62 -1.89 0.73
N GLY A 291 -14.50 -1.18 0.69
CA GLY A 291 -13.16 -1.77 0.71
C GLY A 291 -12.88 -2.58 1.99
N VAL A 292 -13.24 -2.05 3.17
CA VAL A 292 -13.06 -2.77 4.44
C VAL A 292 -14.04 -3.94 4.59
N ALA A 293 -15.26 -3.82 4.08
CA ALA A 293 -16.20 -4.93 4.02
C ALA A 293 -15.67 -6.08 3.15
N ALA A 294 -15.05 -5.77 2.01
CA ALA A 294 -14.47 -6.77 1.10
C ALA A 294 -13.32 -7.58 1.72
N ILE A 295 -12.60 -7.03 2.71
CA ILE A 295 -11.56 -7.77 3.46
C ILE A 295 -12.09 -8.45 4.73
N GLY A 296 -13.40 -8.36 4.98
CA GLY A 296 -14.12 -8.99 6.10
C GLY A 296 -14.25 -8.14 7.36
N ASP A 297 -13.91 -6.85 7.34
CA ASP A 297 -14.07 -5.94 8.49
C ASP A 297 -15.40 -5.18 8.41
N THR A 298 -16.47 -5.84 8.88
CA THR A 298 -17.83 -5.30 8.85
C THR A 298 -18.04 -4.18 9.87
N SER A 299 -17.27 -4.15 10.96
CA SER A 299 -17.35 -3.11 12.00
C SER A 299 -16.83 -1.76 11.48
N GLN A 300 -15.66 -1.76 10.82
CA GLN A 300 -15.14 -0.58 10.13
C GLN A 300 -16.07 -0.13 8.99
N ALA A 301 -16.67 -1.08 8.26
CA ALA A 301 -17.59 -0.75 7.17
C ALA A 301 -18.81 0.05 7.66
N VAL A 302 -19.42 -0.36 8.78
CA VAL A 302 -20.55 0.36 9.40
C VAL A 302 -20.11 1.74 9.87
N THR A 303 -18.94 1.84 10.51
CA THR A 303 -18.39 3.12 10.99
C THR A 303 -18.14 4.09 9.83
N ALA A 304 -17.58 3.60 8.72
CA ALA A 304 -17.33 4.39 7.52
C ALA A 304 -18.62 4.91 6.88
N ARG A 305 -19.64 4.04 6.74
CA ARG A 305 -20.96 4.43 6.22
C ARG A 305 -21.66 5.45 7.12
N ALA A 306 -21.53 5.31 8.44
CA ALA A 306 -22.07 6.29 9.39
C ALA A 306 -21.39 7.67 9.23
N ARG A 307 -20.05 7.70 9.03
CA ARG A 307 -19.34 8.95 8.74
C ARG A 307 -19.74 9.57 7.40
N ALA A 308 -19.93 8.77 6.36
CA ALA A 308 -20.44 9.26 5.08
C ALA A 308 -21.82 9.93 5.24
N ALA A 309 -22.74 9.27 5.97
CA ALA A 309 -24.06 9.82 6.25
C ALA A 309 -24.01 11.11 7.08
N GLU A 310 -23.13 11.17 8.09
CA GLU A 310 -22.88 12.37 8.90
C GLU A 310 -22.41 13.54 8.03
N MET A 311 -21.45 13.31 7.11
CA MET A 311 -20.96 14.36 6.21
C MET A 311 -22.01 14.81 5.20
N ARG A 312 -22.82 13.89 4.66
CA ARG A 312 -23.96 14.24 3.79
C ARG A 312 -24.97 15.11 4.53
N ALA A 313 -25.29 14.75 5.78
CA ALA A 313 -26.14 15.57 6.61
C ALA A 313 -25.52 16.94 6.85
N ALA A 314 -24.26 17.04 7.29
CA ALA A 314 -23.60 18.33 7.49
C ALA A 314 -23.66 19.23 6.23
N ALA A 315 -23.41 18.66 5.05
CA ALA A 315 -23.51 19.38 3.77
C ALA A 315 -24.92 19.92 3.48
N GLN A 316 -25.98 19.20 3.84
CA GLN A 316 -27.37 19.64 3.68
C GLN A 316 -27.67 20.88 4.54
N TRP A 317 -27.04 20.99 5.71
CA TRP A 317 -27.31 22.05 6.69
C TRP A 317 -26.38 23.26 6.57
N LYS A 318 -25.37 23.20 5.70
CA LYS A 318 -24.35 24.24 5.47
C LYS A 318 -24.88 25.67 5.36
N GLY A 319 -26.06 25.86 4.74
CA GLY A 319 -26.69 27.16 4.52
C GLY A 319 -27.76 27.56 5.55
N ALA A 320 -28.12 26.68 6.49
CA ALA A 320 -29.16 26.95 7.46
C ALA A 320 -28.71 28.01 8.50
N SER A 321 -29.68 28.72 9.08
CA SER A 321 -29.41 29.60 10.22
C SER A 321 -29.24 28.79 11.50
N LEU A 322 -28.52 29.34 12.48
CA LEU A 322 -28.32 28.67 13.78
C LEU A 322 -29.64 28.30 14.47
N GLN A 323 -30.66 29.15 14.32
CA GLN A 323 -31.99 28.91 14.86
C GLN A 323 -32.64 27.66 14.24
N VAL A 324 -32.58 27.54 12.91
CA VAL A 324 -33.16 26.40 12.19
C VAL A 324 -32.40 25.10 12.54
N MET A 325 -31.09 25.19 12.73
CA MET A 325 -30.30 24.06 13.25
C MET A 325 -30.67 23.69 14.69
N ASP A 326 -30.83 24.68 15.58
CA ASP A 326 -31.20 24.47 16.99
C ASP A 326 -32.56 23.81 17.15
N GLU A 327 -33.56 24.27 16.39
CA GLU A 327 -34.91 23.68 16.36
C GLU A 327 -34.86 22.21 15.94
N ARG A 328 -34.07 21.88 14.90
CA ARG A 328 -33.91 20.50 14.44
C ARG A 328 -33.13 19.62 15.43
N VAL A 329 -32.04 20.13 16.00
CA VAL A 329 -31.28 19.42 17.05
C VAL A 329 -32.16 19.12 18.23
N SER A 330 -32.97 20.08 18.69
CA SER A 330 -33.93 19.89 19.78
C SER A 330 -34.98 18.83 19.42
N ALA A 331 -35.55 18.87 18.21
CA ALA A 331 -36.54 17.89 17.76
C ALA A 331 -35.97 16.46 17.70
N LEU A 332 -34.76 16.30 17.14
CA LEU A 332 -34.07 15.01 17.07
C LEU A 332 -33.65 14.50 18.45
N THR A 333 -33.18 15.39 19.34
CA THR A 333 -32.85 15.04 20.73
C THR A 333 -34.08 14.56 21.48
N ALA A 334 -35.20 15.29 21.38
CA ALA A 334 -36.45 14.89 22.00
C ALA A 334 -36.98 13.55 21.45
N LYS A 335 -36.80 13.28 20.16
CA LYS A 335 -37.17 11.99 19.55
C LYS A 335 -36.28 10.85 20.06
N ARG A 336 -34.95 11.08 20.13
CA ARG A 336 -33.99 10.12 20.67
C ARG A 336 -34.39 9.65 22.07
N ASP A 337 -34.74 10.61 22.92
CA ASP A 337 -35.02 10.35 24.33
C ASP A 337 -36.39 9.67 24.55
N ARG A 338 -37.31 9.73 23.56
CA ARG A 338 -38.66 9.13 23.63
C ARG A 338 -38.77 7.77 22.93
N THR A 339 -38.30 7.68 21.69
CA THR A 339 -38.56 6.54 20.80
C THR A 339 -37.29 5.92 20.23
N GLY A 340 -36.12 6.50 20.50
CA GLY A 340 -34.90 6.22 19.77
C GLY A 340 -34.86 6.89 18.39
N LEU A 341 -33.66 6.92 17.79
CA LEU A 341 -33.41 7.45 16.45
C LEU A 341 -33.11 6.30 15.48
N SER A 342 -33.56 6.46 14.23
CA SER A 342 -33.01 5.65 13.13
C SER A 342 -31.53 6.00 12.88
N THR A 343 -30.80 5.12 12.19
CA THR A 343 -29.39 5.36 11.82
C THR A 343 -29.22 6.67 11.04
N GLN A 344 -30.16 6.98 10.15
CA GLN A 344 -30.13 8.22 9.37
C GLN A 344 -30.37 9.46 10.24
N GLU A 345 -31.31 9.40 11.18
CA GLU A 345 -31.59 10.49 12.11
C GLU A 345 -30.45 10.70 13.12
N ALA A 346 -29.78 9.64 13.56
CA ALA A 346 -28.59 9.73 14.40
C ALA A 346 -27.42 10.40 13.65
N ALA A 347 -27.20 10.03 12.39
CA ALA A 347 -26.21 10.66 11.53
C ALA A 347 -26.57 12.14 11.25
N GLU A 348 -27.86 12.44 11.04
CA GLU A 348 -28.36 13.80 10.89
C GLU A 348 -28.08 14.65 12.13
N LEU A 349 -28.45 14.17 13.32
CA LEU A 349 -28.22 14.88 14.58
C LEU A 349 -26.73 15.22 14.77
N LYS A 350 -25.84 14.26 14.50
CA LYS A 350 -24.40 14.46 14.62
C LYS A 350 -23.86 15.44 13.57
N GLY A 351 -24.30 15.32 12.31
CA GLY A 351 -23.93 16.22 11.22
C GLY A 351 -24.36 17.67 11.46
N ILE A 352 -25.61 17.89 11.90
CA ILE A 352 -26.12 19.22 12.25
C ILE A 352 -25.34 19.80 13.43
N THR A 353 -25.09 19.00 14.48
CA THR A 353 -24.36 19.47 15.66
C THR A 353 -22.96 19.95 15.31
N ARG A 354 -22.26 19.22 14.43
CA ARG A 354 -20.95 19.62 13.92
C ARG A 354 -21.02 20.90 13.10
N GLU A 355 -21.86 20.94 12.06
CA GLU A 355 -21.98 22.12 11.19
C GLU A 355 -22.41 23.36 12.00
N ARG A 356 -23.29 23.21 12.99
CA ARG A 356 -23.66 24.28 13.91
C ARG A 356 -22.45 24.83 14.66
N SER A 357 -21.59 23.97 15.22
CA SER A 357 -20.38 24.40 15.93
C SER A 357 -19.44 25.19 15.02
N GLU A 358 -19.25 24.72 13.79
CA GLU A 358 -18.43 25.40 12.80
C GLU A 358 -19.06 26.73 12.33
N ALA A 359 -20.37 26.76 12.12
CA ALA A 359 -21.13 27.96 11.77
C ALA A 359 -21.05 29.02 12.88
N VAL A 360 -21.15 28.63 14.16
CA VAL A 360 -20.94 29.54 15.31
C VAL A 360 -19.54 30.15 15.26
N THR A 361 -18.52 29.34 14.98
CA THR A 361 -17.13 29.80 14.88
C THR A 361 -16.97 30.82 13.75
N ARG A 362 -17.50 30.51 12.55
CA ARG A 362 -17.47 31.43 11.39
C ARG A 362 -18.26 32.72 11.64
N LEU A 363 -19.45 32.63 12.23
CA LEU A 363 -20.32 33.78 12.51
C LEU A 363 -19.76 34.73 13.57
N ASN A 364 -18.91 34.23 14.48
CA ASN A 364 -18.23 35.03 15.49
C ASN A 364 -16.80 35.45 15.08
N GLY A 365 -16.27 34.89 13.99
CA GLY A 365 -14.99 35.27 13.39
C GLY A 365 -15.09 36.53 12.53
N GLN A 366 -13.96 36.92 11.93
CA GLN A 366 -13.91 38.10 11.05
C GLN A 366 -14.72 37.87 9.76
N GLY A 367 -15.49 38.90 9.37
CA GLY A 367 -16.44 38.83 8.26
C GLY A 367 -17.76 38.13 8.62
N GLY A 368 -17.86 37.49 9.79
CA GLY A 368 -19.10 36.97 10.39
C GLY A 368 -20.06 36.32 9.40
N ALA A 369 -21.22 36.96 9.20
CA ALA A 369 -22.28 36.48 8.32
C ALA A 369 -21.85 36.35 6.85
N LEU A 370 -20.98 37.25 6.36
CA LEU A 370 -20.45 37.19 5.01
C LEU A 370 -19.57 35.95 4.83
N SER A 371 -18.69 35.68 5.79
CA SER A 371 -17.82 34.49 5.78
C SER A 371 -18.66 33.20 5.76
N GLN A 372 -19.72 33.11 6.57
CA GLN A 372 -20.65 31.98 6.54
C GLN A 372 -21.39 31.85 5.21
N TYR A 373 -21.82 32.97 4.61
CA TYR A 373 -22.49 32.97 3.30
C TYR A 373 -21.58 32.44 2.18
N LEU A 374 -20.32 32.87 2.14
CA LEU A 374 -19.34 32.41 1.15
C LEU A 374 -19.07 30.91 1.31
N TYR A 375 -18.90 30.45 2.56
CA TYR A 375 -18.78 29.03 2.85
C TYR A 375 -20.01 28.26 2.36
N ALA A 376 -21.22 28.67 2.77
CA ALA A 376 -22.46 27.99 2.42
C ALA A 376 -22.70 27.89 0.91
N THR A 377 -22.42 28.96 0.17
CA THR A 377 -22.67 29.03 -1.28
C THR A 377 -21.51 28.54 -2.13
N GLY A 378 -20.31 28.37 -1.57
CA GLY A 378 -19.09 28.06 -2.32
C GLY A 378 -18.64 29.19 -3.25
N LYS A 379 -19.21 30.39 -3.13
CA LYS A 379 -18.85 31.54 -3.96
C LYS A 379 -17.50 32.08 -3.53
N THR A 380 -16.62 32.32 -4.51
CA THR A 380 -15.40 33.09 -4.31
C THR A 380 -15.71 34.58 -4.38
N LEU A 381 -14.99 35.36 -3.59
CA LEU A 381 -15.16 36.80 -3.53
C LEU A 381 -13.89 37.48 -4.02
N GLU A 382 -14.02 38.39 -4.98
CA GLU A 382 -12.89 39.21 -5.43
C GLU A 382 -12.38 40.06 -4.25
N ARG A 383 -11.05 40.19 -4.17
CA ARG A 383 -10.41 41.00 -3.14
C ARG A 383 -10.87 42.44 -3.24
N LEU A 384 -11.27 43.00 -2.10
CA LEU A 384 -11.81 44.35 -2.02
C LEU A 384 -10.74 45.39 -2.38
N ASN A 385 -11.01 46.20 -3.40
CA ASN A 385 -10.22 47.38 -3.72
C ASN A 385 -10.77 48.58 -2.94
N PRO A 386 -10.02 49.17 -1.99
CA PRO A 386 -10.48 50.29 -1.18
C PRO A 386 -10.72 51.58 -2.00
N ASP A 387 -10.15 51.66 -3.20
CA ASP A 387 -10.28 52.81 -4.10
C ASP A 387 -11.47 52.74 -5.05
N ASP A 388 -12.11 51.58 -5.17
CA ASP A 388 -13.34 51.41 -5.94
C ASP A 388 -14.57 51.50 -5.02
N ALA A 389 -15.21 52.67 -5.00
CA ALA A 389 -16.44 52.89 -4.23
C ALA A 389 -17.60 51.97 -4.68
N GLY A 390 -17.68 51.61 -5.96
CA GLY A 390 -18.70 50.70 -6.47
C GLY A 390 -18.51 49.28 -5.94
N ALA A 391 -17.27 48.78 -5.89
CA ALA A 391 -16.95 47.50 -5.28
C ALA A 391 -17.29 47.48 -3.78
N MET A 392 -16.95 48.55 -3.05
CA MET A 392 -17.29 48.71 -1.64
C MET A 392 -18.80 48.65 -1.40
N GLN A 393 -19.60 49.38 -2.18
CA GLN A 393 -21.05 49.36 -2.04
C GLN A 393 -21.67 48.00 -2.35
N ARG A 394 -21.23 47.32 -3.42
CA ARG A 394 -21.67 45.94 -3.72
C ARG A 394 -21.33 44.98 -2.58
N ARG A 395 -20.14 45.13 -1.98
CA ARG A 395 -19.73 44.34 -0.82
C ARG A 395 -20.63 44.59 0.39
N ALA A 396 -20.95 45.85 0.67
CA ALA A 396 -21.85 46.21 1.77
C ALA A 396 -23.25 45.60 1.59
N GLN A 397 -23.81 45.63 0.38
CA GLN A 397 -25.10 45.02 0.08
C GLN A 397 -25.07 43.50 0.29
N LEU A 398 -24.01 42.82 -0.16
CA LEU A 398 -23.83 41.38 0.04
C LEU A 398 -23.73 41.04 1.53
N ALA A 399 -22.92 41.79 2.28
CA ALA A 399 -22.77 41.61 3.73
C ALA A 399 -24.08 41.86 4.49
N ALA A 400 -24.86 42.87 4.10
CA ALA A 400 -26.15 43.17 4.68
C ALA A 400 -27.18 42.05 4.40
N ALA A 401 -27.19 41.52 3.17
CA ALA A 401 -28.03 40.37 2.81
C ALA A 401 -27.65 39.12 3.63
N ALA A 402 -26.35 38.83 3.76
CA ALA A 402 -25.85 37.73 4.57
C ALA A 402 -26.21 37.90 6.05
N ALA A 403 -26.02 39.10 6.61
CA ALA A 403 -26.41 39.41 8.00
C ALA A 403 -27.92 39.21 8.22
N SER A 404 -28.76 39.59 7.25
CA SER A 404 -30.20 39.34 7.33
C SER A 404 -30.52 37.84 7.25
N MET A 405 -29.86 37.08 6.37
CA MET A 405 -30.07 35.63 6.21
C MET A 405 -29.75 34.85 7.49
N TYR A 406 -28.67 35.21 8.17
CA TYR A 406 -28.23 34.55 9.42
C TYR A 406 -28.70 35.27 10.69
N ASN A 407 -29.63 36.23 10.57
CA ASN A 407 -30.19 37.00 11.67
C ASN A 407 -29.13 37.66 12.59
N ARG A 408 -28.07 38.19 12.00
CA ARG A 408 -27.02 38.93 12.71
C ARG A 408 -27.36 40.41 12.81
N GLY A 409 -27.08 41.00 13.97
CA GLY A 409 -27.27 42.42 14.23
C GLY A 409 -26.15 43.30 13.65
N THR A 410 -24.98 42.72 13.36
CA THR A 410 -23.83 43.40 12.76
C THR A 410 -23.69 43.05 11.28
N VAL A 411 -23.26 44.03 10.49
CA VAL A 411 -22.95 43.87 9.07
C VAL A 411 -21.43 44.03 8.92
N GLU A 412 -20.72 42.95 8.69
CA GLU A 412 -19.24 42.90 8.63
C GLU A 412 -18.80 42.69 7.18
N PRO A 413 -18.48 43.76 6.43
CA PRO A 413 -18.23 43.66 5.00
C PRO A 413 -16.79 43.27 4.62
N ILE A 414 -15.84 43.35 5.56
CA ILE A 414 -14.42 43.07 5.33
C ILE A 414 -14.14 41.61 5.72
N THR A 415 -13.50 40.83 4.85
CA THR A 415 -13.11 39.45 5.18
C THR A 415 -11.83 39.42 6.03
N GLU A 416 -11.53 38.27 6.62
CA GLU A 416 -10.31 38.07 7.41
C GLU A 416 -9.03 38.38 6.62
N THR A 417 -8.96 37.99 5.34
CA THR A 417 -7.80 38.22 4.47
C THR A 417 -7.62 39.67 4.04
N GLU A 418 -8.70 40.46 4.06
CA GLU A 418 -8.69 41.87 3.69
C GLU A 418 -8.42 42.79 4.89
N LEU A 419 -8.75 42.32 6.09
CA LEU A 419 -8.68 43.11 7.31
C LEU A 419 -7.30 43.71 7.62
N PRO A 420 -6.16 43.02 7.41
CA PRO A 420 -4.83 43.58 7.66
C PRO A 420 -4.61 44.90 6.93
N MET A 421 -5.01 45.01 5.66
CA MET A 421 -4.87 46.23 4.87
C MET A 421 -5.57 47.45 5.52
N PHE A 422 -6.76 47.25 6.09
CA PHE A 422 -7.48 48.32 6.78
C PHE A 422 -6.89 48.63 8.15
N ARG A 423 -6.40 47.61 8.87
CA ARG A 423 -5.71 47.79 10.15
C ARG A 423 -4.40 48.54 10.00
N ASP A 424 -3.63 48.27 8.95
CA ASP A 424 -2.38 48.98 8.65
C ASP A 424 -2.65 50.45 8.34
N MET A 425 -3.70 50.75 7.56
CA MET A 425 -4.16 52.13 7.35
C MET A 425 -4.52 52.81 8.68
N PHE A 426 -5.26 52.12 9.55
CA PHE A 426 -5.69 52.65 10.84
C PHE A 426 -4.51 52.87 11.82
N ALA A 427 -3.51 52.00 11.81
CA ALA A 427 -2.36 52.04 12.71
C ALA A 427 -1.35 53.14 12.35
N ALA A 428 -1.42 53.74 11.15
CA ALA A 428 -0.52 54.79 10.66
C ALA A 428 -0.73 56.19 11.31
N GLY A 429 -1.15 56.24 12.58
CA GLY A 429 -1.37 57.47 13.34
C GLY A 429 -2.64 58.26 12.96
N PRO A 430 -2.79 59.52 13.39
CA PRO A 430 -4.02 60.31 13.19
C PRO A 430 -4.40 60.49 11.71
N ALA A 431 -3.42 60.73 10.83
CA ALA A 431 -3.65 60.82 9.39
C ALA A 431 -4.11 59.47 8.79
N GLY A 432 -3.55 58.36 9.29
CA GLY A 432 -3.98 57.01 8.95
C GLY A 432 -5.42 56.72 9.38
N LYS A 433 -5.81 57.11 10.60
CA LYS A 433 -7.19 57.01 11.07
C LYS A 433 -8.17 57.80 10.18
N LEU A 434 -7.82 59.03 9.77
CA LEU A 434 -8.64 59.79 8.84
C LEU A 434 -8.79 59.09 7.48
N ARG A 435 -7.71 58.56 6.92
CA ARG A 435 -7.74 57.78 5.68
C ARG A 435 -8.61 56.53 5.82
N ALA A 436 -8.45 55.76 6.90
CA ALA A 436 -9.26 54.57 7.16
C ALA A 436 -10.74 54.92 7.27
N LEU A 437 -11.07 56.04 7.94
CA LEU A 437 -12.43 56.54 8.05
C LEU A 437 -13.03 56.93 6.69
N GLU A 438 -12.29 57.64 5.85
CA GLU A 438 -12.73 58.01 4.50
C GLU A 438 -12.96 56.77 3.63
N THR A 439 -12.06 55.79 3.69
CA THR A 439 -12.19 54.53 2.97
C THR A 439 -13.40 53.74 3.45
N ILE A 440 -13.58 53.54 4.76
CA ILE A 440 -14.70 52.77 5.32
C ILE A 440 -16.04 53.41 4.95
N ARG A 441 -16.14 54.75 4.92
CA ARG A 441 -17.38 55.43 4.50
C ARG A 441 -17.80 55.12 3.07
N ARG A 442 -16.90 54.67 2.19
CA ARG A 442 -17.22 54.27 0.81
C ARG A 442 -18.15 53.05 0.74
N PHE A 443 -18.31 52.28 1.82
CA PHE A 443 -19.32 51.22 1.90
C PHE A 443 -20.75 51.74 1.72
N GLY A 444 -21.04 53.00 2.05
CA GLY A 444 -22.32 53.67 1.83
C GLY A 444 -23.46 53.23 2.78
N ASP A 445 -23.64 51.94 3.02
CA ASP A 445 -24.62 51.44 4.01
C ASP A 445 -24.10 51.72 5.43
N ALA A 446 -24.85 52.52 6.19
CA ALA A 446 -24.50 52.94 7.55
C ALA A 446 -24.19 51.75 8.50
N ARG A 447 -24.86 50.61 8.32
CA ARG A 447 -24.65 49.40 9.13
C ARG A 447 -23.34 48.71 8.75
N ALA A 448 -23.01 48.68 7.46
CA ALA A 448 -21.74 48.13 6.97
C ALA A 448 -20.56 49.02 7.37
N VAL A 449 -20.72 50.35 7.32
CA VAL A 449 -19.74 51.33 7.82
C VAL A 449 -19.46 51.10 9.31
N ALA A 450 -20.51 50.98 10.13
CA ALA A 450 -20.37 50.74 11.56
C ALA A 450 -19.69 49.39 11.87
N GLY A 451 -20.04 48.33 11.13
CA GLY A 451 -19.42 47.02 11.31
C GLY A 451 -17.96 46.99 10.84
N ALA A 452 -17.64 47.58 9.69
CA ALA A 452 -16.27 47.72 9.22
C ALA A 452 -15.39 48.47 10.23
N ALA A 453 -15.88 49.57 10.82
CA ALA A 453 -15.13 50.28 11.85
C ALA A 453 -14.85 49.43 13.10
N ARG A 454 -15.78 48.55 13.51
CA ARG A 454 -15.54 47.58 14.59
C ARG A 454 -14.47 46.56 14.21
N GLN A 455 -14.48 46.05 12.98
CA GLN A 455 -13.47 45.08 12.52
C GLN A 455 -12.06 45.69 12.53
N VAL A 456 -11.95 46.94 12.06
CA VAL A 456 -10.67 47.65 11.90
C VAL A 456 -10.12 48.13 13.24
N ALA A 457 -10.94 48.82 14.04
CA ALA A 457 -10.47 49.50 15.25
C ALA A 457 -10.53 48.63 16.53
N GLY A 458 -11.11 47.43 16.45
CA GLY A 458 -11.24 46.53 17.61
C GLY A 458 -12.13 47.13 18.71
N SER A 459 -11.90 46.74 19.97
CA SER A 459 -12.66 47.20 21.15
C SER A 459 -12.17 48.52 21.75
N ASP A 460 -10.90 48.89 21.55
CA ASP A 460 -10.23 49.91 22.38
C ASP A 460 -10.34 51.34 21.80
N ASP A 461 -10.68 51.45 20.52
CA ASP A 461 -10.81 52.72 19.78
C ASP A 461 -12.28 53.11 19.55
N GLY A 462 -13.02 53.26 20.65
CA GLY A 462 -14.43 53.67 20.66
C GLY A 462 -14.73 55.01 19.99
N ASP A 463 -13.81 55.96 20.12
CA ASP A 463 -13.82 57.25 19.44
C ASP A 463 -13.86 57.12 17.92
N PHE A 464 -13.04 56.23 17.36
CA PHE A 464 -13.04 55.97 15.91
C PHE A 464 -14.35 55.36 15.44
N ARG A 465 -14.91 54.40 16.21
CA ARG A 465 -16.19 53.75 15.91
C ARG A 465 -17.36 54.75 15.89
N ILE A 466 -17.31 55.78 16.72
CA ILE A 466 -18.28 56.87 16.68
C ILE A 466 -17.97 57.82 15.51
N ALA A 467 -16.72 58.26 15.35
CA ALA A 467 -16.31 59.22 14.33
C ALA A 467 -16.67 58.80 12.91
N VAL A 468 -16.57 57.51 12.58
CA VAL A 468 -16.90 57.01 11.23
C VAL A 468 -18.35 57.32 10.82
N MET A 469 -19.27 57.42 11.79
CA MET A 469 -20.70 57.65 11.59
C MET A 469 -21.08 59.12 11.56
N LEU A 470 -20.14 60.02 11.88
CA LEU A 470 -20.38 61.47 11.98
C LEU A 470 -20.08 62.20 10.65
N PRO A 471 -20.51 63.45 10.48
CA PRO A 471 -20.06 64.26 9.35
C PRO A 471 -18.52 64.42 9.33
N PRO A 472 -17.89 64.61 8.15
CA PRO A 472 -16.43 64.68 8.03
C PRO A 472 -15.74 65.68 8.96
N GLN A 473 -16.31 66.88 9.12
CA GLN A 473 -15.75 67.91 10.00
C GLN A 473 -15.77 67.48 11.47
N VAL A 474 -16.92 66.98 11.95
CA VAL A 474 -17.07 66.51 13.33
C VAL A 474 -16.16 65.31 13.61
N ALA A 475 -16.07 64.38 12.66
CA ALA A 475 -15.20 63.22 12.77
C ALA A 475 -13.72 63.60 12.84
N ARG A 476 -13.30 64.62 12.10
CA ARG A 476 -11.93 65.15 12.16
C ARG A 476 -11.64 65.73 13.55
N ASP A 477 -12.55 66.53 14.09
CA ASP A 477 -12.42 67.11 15.44
C ASP A 477 -12.32 66.01 16.52
N VAL A 478 -13.11 64.93 16.41
CA VAL A 478 -12.99 63.75 17.29
C VAL A 478 -11.60 63.13 17.18
N LEU A 479 -11.13 62.82 15.97
CA LEU A 479 -9.86 62.11 15.78
C LEU A 479 -8.61 62.95 16.13
N LEU A 480 -8.70 64.28 16.06
CA LEU A 480 -7.62 65.20 16.45
C LEU A 480 -7.66 65.59 17.93
N GLY A 481 -8.80 65.41 18.60
CA GLY A 481 -8.99 65.76 20.01
C GLY A 481 -7.96 65.19 20.99
N PRO A 482 -7.45 63.95 20.84
CA PRO A 482 -6.38 63.42 21.69
C PRO A 482 -5.10 64.26 21.66
N ASP A 483 -4.68 64.71 20.49
CA ASP A 483 -3.46 65.51 20.36
C ASP A 483 -3.68 66.94 20.87
N LYS A 484 -4.89 67.48 20.71
CA LYS A 484 -5.30 68.75 21.31
C LYS A 484 -5.25 68.69 22.84
N LEU A 485 -5.82 67.64 23.45
CA LEU A 485 -5.82 67.44 24.90
C LEU A 485 -4.42 67.33 25.50
N LYS A 486 -3.44 66.78 24.76
CA LYS A 486 -2.04 66.76 25.20
C LYS A 486 -1.46 68.17 25.31
N THR A 487 -1.85 69.09 24.42
CA THR A 487 -1.35 70.47 24.42
C THR A 487 -1.99 71.33 25.50
N GLN A 488 -3.27 71.11 25.83
CA GLN A 488 -4.00 71.87 26.84
C GLN A 488 -4.93 70.94 27.66
N PRO A 489 -4.41 70.22 28.66
CA PRO A 489 -5.21 69.27 29.43
C PRO A 489 -6.26 69.94 30.34
N GLY A 490 -6.07 71.21 30.71
CA GLY A 490 -6.95 71.94 31.65
C GLY A 490 -8.35 72.28 31.14
N VAL A 491 -8.56 72.17 29.82
CA VAL A 491 -9.86 72.43 29.17
C VAL A 491 -10.91 71.38 29.54
N LEU A 492 -10.49 70.17 29.88
CA LEU A 492 -11.36 69.04 30.18
C LEU A 492 -11.38 68.70 31.67
N ASN A 493 -12.58 68.57 32.24
CA ASN A 493 -12.76 67.90 33.52
C ASN A 493 -13.37 66.51 33.31
N ALA A 494 -12.53 65.47 33.34
CA ALA A 494 -12.95 64.10 33.02
C ALA A 494 -14.01 63.53 33.98
N LYS A 495 -13.94 63.84 35.29
CA LYS A 495 -14.93 63.39 36.27
C LYS A 495 -16.30 64.02 35.99
N GLU A 496 -16.27 65.31 35.68
CA GLU A 496 -17.48 66.08 35.39
C GLU A 496 -18.10 65.69 34.05
N ALA A 497 -17.27 65.44 33.02
CA ALA A 497 -17.70 64.87 31.75
C ALA A 497 -18.45 63.55 31.92
N ALA A 498 -17.89 62.62 32.69
CA ALA A 498 -18.56 61.35 32.99
C ALA A 498 -19.89 61.56 33.74
N ARG A 499 -19.93 62.51 34.67
CA ARG A 499 -21.16 62.89 35.40
C ARG A 499 -22.23 63.40 34.44
N VAL A 500 -21.93 64.39 33.58
CA VAL A 500 -22.86 64.95 32.59
C VAL A 500 -23.45 63.86 31.69
N LEU A 501 -22.61 62.98 31.15
CA LEU A 501 -23.09 61.86 30.33
C LEU A 501 -24.03 60.95 31.13
N SER A 502 -23.61 60.53 32.34
CA SER A 502 -24.37 59.59 33.16
C SER A 502 -25.73 60.13 33.61
N THR A 503 -25.79 61.41 33.99
CA THR A 503 -26.98 62.08 34.51
C THR A 503 -27.98 62.38 33.41
N TYR A 504 -27.52 62.96 32.29
CA TYR A 504 -28.43 63.47 31.27
C TYR A 504 -28.70 62.49 30.14
N TYR A 505 -27.76 61.62 29.78
CA TYR A 505 -27.87 60.77 28.59
C TYR A 505 -27.72 59.26 28.91
N GLY A 506 -27.21 58.91 30.08
CA GLY A 506 -26.83 57.54 30.44
C GLY A 506 -27.94 56.50 30.27
N SER A 507 -29.20 56.88 30.53
CA SER A 507 -30.34 55.97 30.37
C SER A 507 -30.61 55.54 28.93
N ALA A 508 -30.18 56.34 27.94
CA ALA A 508 -30.35 56.02 26.51
C ALA A 508 -29.10 55.31 25.97
N VAL A 509 -27.90 55.81 26.31
CA VAL A 509 -26.64 55.31 25.74
C VAL A 509 -26.27 53.92 26.27
N ARG A 510 -26.49 53.64 27.58
CA ARG A 510 -26.19 52.31 28.17
C ARG A 510 -27.01 51.17 27.59
N GLN A 511 -28.21 51.46 27.07
CA GLN A 511 -29.12 50.44 26.53
C GLN A 511 -28.67 49.88 25.17
N VAL A 512 -27.76 50.58 24.49
CA VAL A 512 -27.14 50.08 23.26
C VAL A 512 -26.25 48.86 23.57
N GLY A 513 -25.58 48.86 24.74
CA GLY A 513 -24.68 47.79 25.19
C GLY A 513 -23.29 47.84 24.55
N GLY A 514 -22.45 46.85 24.84
CA GLY A 514 -21.14 46.65 24.19
C GLY A 514 -20.12 47.78 24.42
N GLY A 515 -20.21 48.52 25.53
CA GLY A 515 -19.32 49.65 25.83
C GLY A 515 -19.64 50.94 25.09
N TYR A 516 -20.80 51.04 24.43
CA TYR A 516 -21.18 52.22 23.64
C TYR A 516 -21.21 53.53 24.45
N ASP A 517 -21.48 53.48 25.76
CA ASP A 517 -21.41 54.64 26.65
C ASP A 517 -19.98 55.14 26.86
N ALA A 518 -19.01 54.23 26.97
CA ALA A 518 -17.59 54.57 26.99
C ALA A 518 -17.14 55.16 25.64
N ASP A 519 -17.61 54.59 24.51
CA ASP A 519 -17.33 55.09 23.17
C ASP A 519 -17.81 56.54 22.98
N VAL A 520 -19.07 56.80 23.37
CA VAL A 520 -19.67 58.14 23.32
C VAL A 520 -18.95 59.10 24.25
N LEU A 521 -18.59 58.68 25.48
CA LEU A 521 -17.83 59.53 26.40
C LEU A 521 -16.48 59.93 25.80
N LYS A 522 -15.74 58.96 25.23
CA LYS A 522 -14.43 59.18 24.63
C LYS A 522 -14.52 60.12 23.42
N ALA A 523 -15.47 59.85 22.51
CA ALA A 523 -15.71 60.69 21.34
C ALA A 523 -16.14 62.12 21.71
N ALA A 524 -17.08 62.27 22.65
CA ALA A 524 -17.57 63.58 23.11
C ALA A 524 -16.45 64.39 23.76
N THR A 525 -15.62 63.74 24.57
CA THR A 525 -14.45 64.33 25.22
C THR A 525 -13.46 64.90 24.20
N GLN A 526 -13.15 64.13 23.16
CA GLN A 526 -12.21 64.54 22.13
C GLN A 526 -12.79 65.66 21.25
N PHE A 527 -14.05 65.54 20.83
CA PHE A 527 -14.74 66.58 20.07
C PHE A 527 -14.80 67.90 20.84
N TYR A 528 -15.21 67.83 22.11
CA TYR A 528 -15.27 68.98 23.01
C TYR A 528 -13.90 69.66 23.13
N ALA A 529 -12.85 68.88 23.40
CA ALA A 529 -11.51 69.41 23.55
C ALA A 529 -11.01 70.11 22.27
N SER A 530 -11.21 69.49 21.10
CA SER A 530 -10.84 70.11 19.83
C SER A 530 -11.54 71.47 19.65
N ARG A 531 -12.86 71.52 19.89
CA ARG A 531 -13.65 72.74 19.71
C ARG A 531 -13.31 73.85 20.70
N MET A 532 -13.07 73.50 21.96
CA MET A 532 -12.74 74.49 22.99
C MET A 532 -11.34 75.06 22.78
N ILE A 533 -10.35 74.21 22.47
CA ILE A 533 -8.97 74.63 22.24
C ILE A 533 -8.88 75.47 20.95
N ASP A 534 -9.52 75.05 19.86
CA ASP A 534 -9.55 75.83 18.62
C ASP A 534 -10.33 77.14 18.77
N GLY A 535 -11.28 77.19 19.70
CA GLY A 535 -12.02 78.41 20.09
C GLY A 535 -11.29 79.33 21.07
N GLY A 536 -10.08 78.96 21.53
CA GLY A 536 -9.30 79.74 22.50
C GLY A 536 -9.79 79.65 23.95
N GLU A 537 -10.68 78.71 24.24
CA GLU A 537 -11.25 78.51 25.57
C GLU A 537 -10.31 77.67 26.44
N THR A 538 -10.14 78.05 27.71
CA THR A 538 -9.20 77.38 28.62
C THR A 538 -9.89 76.69 29.80
N THR A 539 -11.20 76.89 29.97
CA THR A 539 -11.98 76.40 31.11
C THR A 539 -13.10 75.46 30.70
N TRP A 540 -13.40 74.51 31.59
CA TRP A 540 -14.50 73.56 31.44
C TRP A 540 -15.88 74.25 31.43
N ASP A 541 -16.74 73.82 30.51
CA ASP A 541 -18.13 74.25 30.34
C ASP A 541 -19.02 73.01 30.16
N PRO A 542 -19.88 72.68 31.14
CA PRO A 542 -20.75 71.50 31.07
C PRO A 542 -21.85 71.61 30.01
N GLY A 543 -22.29 72.83 29.66
CA GLY A 543 -23.29 73.06 28.62
C GLY A 543 -22.73 72.74 27.23
N ARG A 544 -21.53 73.24 26.93
CA ARG A 544 -20.81 72.90 25.68
C ARG A 544 -20.44 71.43 25.60
N PHE A 545 -20.17 70.77 26.74
CA PHE A 545 -19.97 69.33 26.76
C PHE A 545 -21.26 68.53 26.47
N ALA A 546 -22.41 68.97 27.00
CA ALA A 546 -23.69 68.37 26.65
C ALA A 546 -23.99 68.49 25.14
N GLU A 547 -23.67 69.64 24.54
CA GLU A 547 -23.75 69.81 23.08
C GLU A 547 -22.80 68.87 22.32
N ALA A 548 -21.58 68.66 22.83
CA ALA A 548 -20.64 67.71 22.27
C ALA A 548 -21.20 66.27 22.29
N ILE A 549 -21.85 65.85 23.38
CA ILE A 549 -22.54 64.55 23.47
C ILE A 549 -23.61 64.42 22.38
N GLU A 550 -24.50 65.41 22.24
CA GLU A 550 -25.55 65.34 21.23
C GLU A 550 -24.96 65.32 19.81
N THR A 551 -23.91 66.09 19.55
CA THR A 551 -23.21 66.10 18.26
C THR A 551 -22.56 64.76 17.94
N VAL A 552 -21.89 64.09 18.89
CA VAL A 552 -21.31 62.75 18.65
C VAL A 552 -22.36 61.63 18.62
N LEU A 553 -23.56 61.88 19.12
CA LEU A 553 -24.75 61.04 18.88
C LEU A 553 -25.41 61.34 17.51
N GLY A 554 -24.77 62.16 16.67
CA GLY A 554 -25.18 62.42 15.30
C GLY A 554 -26.02 63.68 15.10
N ARG A 555 -26.12 64.57 16.09
CA ARG A 555 -26.85 65.84 15.94
C ARG A 555 -26.21 66.69 14.84
N THR A 556 -26.97 66.99 13.81
CA THR A 556 -26.60 67.91 12.73
C THR A 556 -27.67 68.97 12.58
N ARG A 557 -27.25 70.21 12.29
CA ARG A 557 -28.14 71.32 11.99
C ARG A 557 -28.01 71.67 10.51
N SER A 558 -29.09 71.50 9.77
CA SER A 558 -29.18 71.92 8.37
C SER A 558 -29.18 73.45 8.26
N ALA A 559 -28.87 73.98 7.07
CA ALA A 559 -28.84 75.43 6.79
C ALA A 559 -30.19 76.12 7.08
N ASN A 560 -31.30 75.39 6.97
CA ASN A 560 -32.66 75.84 7.30
C ASN A 560 -33.03 75.70 8.79
N GLY A 561 -32.07 75.39 9.66
CA GLY A 561 -32.28 75.23 11.11
C GLY A 561 -32.87 73.89 11.54
N THR A 562 -33.23 72.98 10.62
CA THR A 562 -33.74 71.65 10.97
C THR A 562 -32.65 70.81 11.64
N ILE A 563 -32.99 70.17 12.77
CA ILE A 563 -32.09 69.28 13.50
C ILE A 563 -32.36 67.82 13.10
N ARG A 564 -31.30 67.10 12.72
CA ARG A 564 -31.32 65.66 12.46
C ARG A 564 -30.37 64.93 13.39
N GLY A 565 -30.66 63.66 13.69
CA GLY A 565 -29.86 62.84 14.61
C GLY A 565 -29.80 63.38 16.04
N GLY A 566 -28.89 62.81 16.84
CA GLY A 566 -28.73 63.19 18.24
C GLY A 566 -29.75 62.50 19.14
N VAL A 567 -30.51 63.28 19.91
CA VAL A 567 -31.41 62.74 20.94
C VAL A 567 -32.76 63.44 20.90
N ALA A 568 -33.83 62.66 20.84
CA ALA A 568 -35.20 63.13 21.02
C ALA A 568 -35.57 63.05 22.50
N ARG A 569 -36.11 64.16 23.03
CA ARG A 569 -36.66 64.20 24.39
C ARG A 569 -38.15 63.91 24.33
N THR A 570 -38.59 62.85 24.99
CA THR A 570 -40.00 62.46 25.10
C THR A 570 -40.43 62.47 26.56
N GLN A 571 -41.74 62.46 26.82
CA GLN A 571 -42.28 62.35 28.18
C GLN A 571 -41.83 61.06 28.91
N GLN A 572 -41.47 60.01 28.16
CA GLN A 572 -41.09 58.70 28.67
C GLN A 572 -39.57 58.54 28.82
N GLY A 573 -38.79 59.51 28.34
CA GLY A 573 -37.33 59.49 28.37
C GLY A 573 -36.69 59.90 27.04
N LEU A 574 -35.39 59.60 26.93
CA LEU A 574 -34.57 59.94 25.78
C LEU A 574 -34.50 58.82 24.74
N VAL A 575 -34.59 59.20 23.47
CA VAL A 575 -34.45 58.30 22.32
C VAL A 575 -33.31 58.79 21.45
N ILE A 576 -32.31 57.95 21.19
CA ILE A 576 -31.24 58.27 20.22
C ILE A 576 -31.86 58.28 18.82
N VAL A 577 -31.59 59.31 18.03
CA VAL A 577 -32.15 59.50 16.69
C VAL A 577 -31.09 59.21 15.64
N PRO A 578 -31.38 58.45 14.57
CA PRO A 578 -30.43 58.21 13.49
C PRO A 578 -30.07 59.52 12.77
N PRO A 579 -28.83 59.66 12.26
CA PRO A 579 -28.36 60.90 11.64
C PRO A 579 -29.14 61.30 10.38
N ASP A 580 -29.83 60.35 9.73
CA ASP A 580 -30.64 60.58 8.54
C ASP A 580 -32.06 61.08 8.82
N ARG A 581 -32.49 61.14 10.09
CA ARG A 581 -33.88 61.47 10.49
C ARG A 581 -33.96 62.62 11.48
N THR A 582 -35.09 63.33 11.48
CA THR A 582 -35.41 64.24 12.59
C THR A 582 -36.08 63.46 13.73
N PRO A 583 -36.02 63.99 14.98
CA PRO A 583 -36.78 63.45 16.10
C PRO A 583 -38.26 63.21 15.76
N GLU A 584 -38.90 64.16 15.08
CA GLU A 584 -40.32 64.10 14.72
C GLU A 584 -40.58 62.99 13.70
N THR A 585 -39.77 62.90 12.64
CA THR A 585 -39.94 61.86 11.60
C THR A 585 -39.76 60.46 12.19
N LEU A 586 -38.81 60.28 13.11
CA LEU A 586 -38.59 59.01 13.79
C LEU A 586 -39.84 58.61 14.59
N MET A 587 -40.33 59.50 15.45
CA MET A 587 -41.50 59.21 16.30
C MET A 587 -42.77 59.00 15.47
N GLN A 588 -42.95 59.76 14.39
CA GLN A 588 -44.05 59.54 13.44
C GLN A 588 -43.96 58.17 12.75
N THR A 589 -42.77 57.70 12.41
CA THR A 589 -42.59 56.36 11.79
C THR A 589 -43.11 55.26 12.72
N PHE A 590 -42.75 55.29 14.00
CA PHE A 590 -43.29 54.35 14.99
C PHE A 590 -44.81 54.53 15.21
N ALA A 591 -45.27 55.78 15.25
CA ALA A 591 -46.68 56.12 15.45
C ALA A 591 -47.57 55.83 14.23
N ARG A 592 -47.02 55.59 13.03
CA ARG A 592 -47.79 55.27 11.81
C ARG A 592 -47.72 53.80 11.41
N ALA A 593 -46.62 53.10 11.69
CA ALA A 593 -46.44 51.68 11.39
C ALA A 593 -47.59 50.80 11.91
N GLY A 594 -48.12 49.92 11.05
CA GLY A 594 -49.14 48.90 11.36
C GLY A 594 -48.54 47.66 12.00
N GLU A 595 -49.39 46.75 12.49
CA GLU A 595 -48.93 45.45 13.02
C GLU A 595 -48.16 44.62 11.97
N PRO A 596 -48.59 44.54 10.70
CA PRO A 596 -47.83 43.84 9.66
C PRO A 596 -46.44 44.44 9.44
N ASP A 597 -46.32 45.77 9.46
CA ASP A 597 -45.05 46.49 9.29
C ASP A 597 -44.08 46.17 10.43
N TYR A 598 -44.58 46.20 11.67
CA TYR A 598 -43.81 45.83 12.86
C TYR A 598 -43.34 44.38 12.82
N ARG A 599 -44.22 43.45 12.42
CA ARG A 599 -43.88 42.03 12.29
C ARG A 599 -42.82 41.83 11.21
N ALA A 600 -42.95 42.46 10.05
CA ALA A 600 -41.96 42.38 8.97
C ALA A 600 -40.59 42.97 9.39
N ALA A 601 -40.60 44.14 10.01
CA ALA A 601 -39.40 44.83 10.47
C ALA A 601 -38.71 44.12 11.66
N ALA A 602 -39.45 43.29 12.41
CA ALA A 602 -38.92 42.41 13.45
C ALA A 602 -38.53 41.00 12.95
N GLY A 603 -38.54 40.76 11.63
CA GLY A 603 -38.18 39.47 11.05
C GLY A 603 -39.21 38.37 11.29
N GLY A 604 -40.50 38.72 11.32
CA GLY A 604 -41.61 37.80 11.55
C GLY A 604 -42.05 37.68 13.01
N ARG A 605 -41.31 38.28 13.95
CA ARG A 605 -41.53 38.15 15.40
C ARG A 605 -42.66 39.03 15.91
N ALA A 606 -43.26 38.62 17.02
CA ALA A 606 -44.30 39.38 17.71
C ALA A 606 -43.85 39.79 19.12
N PRO A 607 -44.22 41.00 19.61
CA PRO A 607 -43.92 41.42 20.97
C PRO A 607 -44.79 40.65 21.98
N ARG A 608 -44.21 40.28 23.12
CA ARG A 608 -44.91 39.66 24.25
C ARG A 608 -44.56 40.34 25.55
N TRP A 609 -45.46 40.32 26.52
CA TRP A 609 -45.14 40.68 27.88
C TRP A 609 -44.21 39.65 28.52
N GLY A 610 -43.58 40.00 29.64
CA GLY A 610 -42.67 39.10 30.36
C GLY A 610 -43.32 37.82 30.88
N ASP A 611 -44.65 37.79 30.99
CA ASP A 611 -45.46 36.62 31.34
C ASP A 611 -45.86 35.76 30.13
N GLY A 612 -45.43 36.13 28.92
CA GLY A 612 -45.75 35.43 27.67
C GLY A 612 -47.09 35.82 27.03
N SER A 613 -47.85 36.75 27.60
CA SER A 613 -49.07 37.25 26.96
C SER A 613 -48.77 38.13 25.74
N ALA A 614 -49.65 38.10 24.73
CA ALA A 614 -49.46 38.84 23.48
C ALA A 614 -49.64 40.35 23.69
N MET A 615 -48.76 41.16 23.11
CA MET A 615 -48.85 42.62 23.19
C MET A 615 -49.53 43.20 21.93
N THR A 616 -50.49 44.09 22.13
CA THR A 616 -51.15 44.80 21.02
C THR A 616 -50.28 45.95 20.49
N ARG A 617 -50.53 46.36 19.25
CA ARG A 617 -49.92 47.57 18.66
C ARG A 617 -50.10 48.82 19.53
N GLY A 618 -51.30 48.98 20.11
CA GLY A 618 -51.61 50.13 20.97
C GLY A 618 -50.71 50.16 22.21
N GLN A 619 -50.53 49.01 22.86
CA GLN A 619 -49.65 48.86 24.02
C GLN A 619 -48.18 49.11 23.67
N LEU A 620 -47.68 48.54 22.56
CA LEU A 620 -46.30 48.73 22.12
C LEU A 620 -45.94 50.22 21.92
N ARG A 621 -46.89 51.02 21.39
CA ARG A 621 -46.71 52.46 21.16
C ARG A 621 -46.60 53.31 22.42
N THR A 622 -47.07 52.78 23.55
CA THR A 622 -46.95 53.47 24.85
C THR A 622 -45.57 53.27 25.49
N LEU A 623 -44.72 52.46 24.89
CA LEU A 623 -43.38 52.14 25.39
C LEU A 623 -42.33 53.04 24.75
N LEU A 624 -41.21 53.23 25.44
CA LEU A 624 -40.12 54.06 24.95
C LEU A 624 -39.30 53.29 23.89
N PRO A 625 -39.24 53.76 22.63
CA PRO A 625 -38.34 53.20 21.64
C PRO A 625 -36.90 53.43 22.10
N THR A 626 -36.11 52.36 22.17
CA THR A 626 -34.75 52.37 22.71
C THR A 626 -33.80 51.86 21.65
N TYR A 627 -32.87 52.71 21.20
CA TYR A 627 -31.89 52.36 20.17
C TYR A 627 -30.99 51.22 20.64
N ARG A 628 -30.77 50.24 19.75
CA ARG A 628 -29.91 49.06 20.01
C ARG A 628 -28.73 48.97 19.04
N GLY A 629 -28.48 50.02 18.25
CA GLY A 629 -27.46 50.03 17.20
C GLY A 629 -28.03 49.69 15.81
N ASN A 630 -27.33 50.11 14.76
CA ASN A 630 -27.56 49.70 13.37
C ASN A 630 -29.00 49.90 12.86
N GLY A 631 -29.71 50.93 13.35
CA GLY A 631 -31.10 51.21 12.98
C GLY A 631 -32.15 50.38 13.71
N ARG A 632 -31.74 49.50 14.63
CA ARG A 632 -32.67 48.67 15.40
C ARG A 632 -33.11 49.35 16.68
N TYR A 633 -34.39 49.20 16.99
CA TYR A 633 -35.00 49.71 18.21
C TYR A 633 -35.70 48.58 18.95
N GLY A 634 -35.39 48.45 20.24
CA GLY A 634 -36.23 47.73 21.19
C GLY A 634 -37.25 48.67 21.80
N PHE A 635 -38.20 48.12 22.56
CA PHE A 635 -39.22 48.91 23.27
C PHE A 635 -39.06 48.68 24.76
N ARG A 636 -39.01 49.76 25.53
CA ARG A 636 -38.72 49.72 26.97
C ARG A 636 -39.95 50.08 27.80
N GLY A 637 -40.26 49.21 28.76
CA GLY A 637 -41.29 49.42 29.77
C GLY A 637 -40.92 50.48 30.81
N ARG A 638 -41.88 50.87 31.65
CA ARG A 638 -41.64 51.77 32.79
C ARG A 638 -40.69 51.16 33.83
N ASP A 639 -40.63 49.85 33.89
CA ASP A 639 -39.70 49.07 34.71
C ASP A 639 -38.25 49.09 34.18
N GLY A 640 -38.00 49.76 33.05
CA GLY A 640 -36.69 49.89 32.45
C GLY A 640 -36.24 48.66 31.67
N ARG A 641 -37.08 47.62 31.54
CA ARG A 641 -36.75 46.39 30.80
C ARG A 641 -37.20 46.47 29.35
N LEU A 642 -36.44 45.82 28.48
CA LEU A 642 -36.81 45.67 27.08
C LEU A 642 -37.85 44.56 26.92
N ILE A 643 -38.83 44.80 26.05
CA ILE A 643 -39.90 43.85 25.78
C ILE A 643 -39.35 42.61 25.06
N PRO A 644 -39.71 41.40 25.52
CA PRO A 644 -39.34 40.17 24.82
C PRO A 644 -40.20 39.94 23.58
N ASN A 645 -39.67 39.14 22.66
CA ASN A 645 -40.40 38.58 21.55
C ASN A 645 -41.03 37.23 21.93
N ASP A 646 -41.82 36.68 21.02
CA ASP A 646 -42.49 35.38 21.14
C ASP A 646 -41.56 34.17 21.22
N GLN A 647 -40.24 34.36 21.09
CA GLN A 647 -39.20 33.35 21.21
C GLN A 647 -38.27 33.59 22.42
N GLY A 648 -38.62 34.53 23.32
CA GLY A 648 -37.87 34.81 24.55
C GLY A 648 -36.64 35.71 24.38
N GLY A 649 -36.30 36.12 23.16
CA GLY A 649 -35.27 37.15 22.91
C GLY A 649 -35.84 38.56 23.04
N VAL A 650 -35.01 39.61 22.89
CA VAL A 650 -35.53 40.99 22.85
C VAL A 650 -36.33 41.21 21.56
N TYR A 651 -37.48 41.88 21.66
CA TYR A 651 -38.24 42.36 20.51
C TYR A 651 -37.57 43.61 19.94
N GLU A 652 -37.01 43.47 18.74
CA GLU A 652 -36.29 44.54 18.04
C GLU A 652 -36.89 44.76 16.66
N VAL A 653 -36.96 46.03 16.25
CA VAL A 653 -37.54 46.46 14.98
C VAL A 653 -36.49 47.26 14.22
N ASP A 654 -36.25 46.88 12.97
CA ASP A 654 -35.41 47.66 12.05
C ASP A 654 -36.20 48.86 11.50
N ILE A 655 -35.81 50.06 11.89
CA ILE A 655 -36.51 51.30 11.50
C ILE A 655 -36.52 51.52 9.97
N TYR A 656 -35.52 50.98 9.26
CA TYR A 656 -35.41 51.12 7.81
C TYR A 656 -36.32 50.16 7.05
N LYS A 657 -36.88 49.14 7.75
CA LYS A 657 -37.93 48.26 7.21
C LYS A 657 -39.34 48.76 7.51
N LEU A 658 -39.48 49.78 8.37
CA LEU A 658 -40.77 50.42 8.60
C LEU A 658 -41.07 51.41 7.46
N PRO A 659 -42.32 51.50 7.01
CA PRO A 659 -42.68 52.38 5.90
C PRO A 659 -42.46 53.85 6.30
N ALA A 660 -41.69 54.58 5.50
CA ALA A 660 -41.60 56.03 5.57
C ALA A 660 -42.87 56.61 4.94
N ARG A 661 -43.89 56.86 5.76
CA ARG A 661 -45.18 57.43 5.34
C ARG A 661 -45.43 58.78 5.98
#